data_AF-A0A970WF13-F1
#
_entry.id   AF-A0A970WF13-F1
#
_cell.length_a   1.000
_cell.length_b   1.000
_cell.length_c   1.000
_cell.angle_alpha   90.00
_cell.angle_beta   90.00
_cell.angle_gamma   90.00
#
_symmetry.space_group_name_H-M   'P 1'
#
loop_
_entity.id
_entity.type
_entity.pdbx_description
1 polymer ?
#
loop_
_entity_poly.entity_id
_entity_poly.type
_entity_poly.pdbx_seq_one_letter_code
_entity_poly.pdbx_strand_id
1 'polypeptide(L)'
;MSSPRSSIVLLLIGLAVSAWAHPSLAAPLDRDAVLRHCADGEERLWRSIAEQDPRESMSCRTLFASAMALCEARQHEERLSRLYELAARFQDRDPESPAYGNLRWYWRDERVTDQNAVEFCMQDALLTWIYHRQWMPERAREQLRELMTFGIEGCTRHRVRTSYTNIALLNAANLIGLGEAFERPEVSQEGYRRLDLICLWTWRFGTCEYCSPTYYGVDLQGIHFIEGHARREQGRQQARALARLFWTDIAANWFAPAQSLAGAHSRTYDYLRGLGSLDRYLQVSGWIDEPVTPSPAMVHPLRAPLTPPTFLDGELKLDLPRLVRQSWGQSAVESRTHMLYDDITLSTSAANYGAHDMPLTVDLAGDRQAVRCYFIPDGREDPYGKVKYPTGSANHPKALHLKPFWTAAQRTCDALGLVVYRDGDLQEDVVTNLQTHFVLRRQNDGVWIGGKPVALAEATEKEPARKALDLSEPLVVRYGTAAIGIRVVWARAQDATQPAMALVDDGNGFGAMRLTIDHHRQSVSAQAGAALWIRVGSRLATDERFRAWRSAFEAAKPTTADATAAGIRLEVPGTDGPVSLSAAAPFDRGSPVDLVPEPSRAVLEITCPGLGPDAADVGKQILDDVEPIRGYRRQLARLQPIAIPPAGEAAWEAEDGLVFPEMAVVEDTAASAGRCVGSSKDGLSYSRTGSVTFQLDVAEAGTYYLWGRVLAPDPETDSFHVLLDDTLGPAPSSASWHTLHGDGWRWRPVAFDKAKEPARFNLPAGRTPLQFRVREPGTQLDRVFVTRDSDGSPDD
;
A
#
# COMPACT_ATOMS: atom_id res chain seq x y z
N MET A 1 -61.29 54.58 7.14
CA MET A 1 -61.65 53.28 7.75
C MET A 1 -61.12 52.16 6.86
N SER A 2 -59.96 51.60 7.20
CA SER A 2 -59.57 50.18 7.06
C SER A 2 -58.05 50.08 7.20
N SER A 3 -57.62 49.43 8.28
CA SER A 3 -56.22 49.15 8.61
C SER A 3 -55.70 47.96 7.80
N PRO A 4 -54.47 48.00 7.25
CA PRO A 4 -53.83 46.82 6.65
C PRO A 4 -53.10 45.99 7.73
N ARG A 5 -53.33 44.68 7.67
CA ARG A 5 -52.75 43.65 8.55
C ARG A 5 -51.26 43.46 8.25
N SER A 6 -50.46 43.43 9.32
CA SER A 6 -49.04 43.07 9.32
C SER A 6 -48.80 41.64 8.84
N SER A 7 -47.92 41.46 7.86
CA SER A 7 -47.37 40.15 7.49
C SER A 7 -46.00 39.98 8.16
N ILE A 8 -45.90 39.00 9.04
CA ILE A 8 -44.65 38.55 9.66
C ILE A 8 -43.83 37.83 8.58
N VAL A 9 -42.65 38.35 8.27
CA VAL A 9 -41.64 37.68 7.44
C VAL A 9 -40.89 36.71 8.36
N LEU A 10 -41.13 35.41 8.19
CA LEU A 10 -40.29 34.37 8.79
C LEU A 10 -38.98 34.30 8.02
N LEU A 11 -37.87 34.71 8.65
CA LEU A 11 -36.52 34.41 8.19
C LEU A 11 -36.28 32.90 8.36
N LEU A 12 -36.28 32.15 7.25
CA LEU A 12 -35.76 30.80 7.20
C LEU A 12 -34.23 30.87 7.26
N ILE A 13 -33.68 30.69 8.47
CA ILE A 13 -32.28 30.33 8.66
C ILE A 13 -32.14 28.89 8.12
N GLY A 14 -31.64 28.75 6.90
CA GLY A 14 -31.27 27.48 6.33
C GLY A 14 -30.08 26.89 7.09
N LEU A 15 -30.35 26.01 8.05
CA LEU A 15 -29.39 25.01 8.50
C LEU A 15 -29.12 24.10 7.29
N ALA A 16 -28.02 24.33 6.59
CA ALA A 16 -27.47 23.38 5.64
C ALA A 16 -27.00 22.15 6.44
N VAL A 17 -27.91 21.19 6.60
CA VAL A 17 -27.54 19.82 6.96
C VAL A 17 -26.71 19.31 5.80
N SER A 18 -25.40 19.23 5.98
CA SER A 18 -24.49 18.57 5.04
C SER A 18 -24.81 17.08 5.02
N ALA A 19 -25.79 16.72 4.20
CA ALA A 19 -26.10 15.35 3.90
C ALA A 19 -24.92 14.76 3.13
N TRP A 20 -24.55 13.53 3.48
CA TRP A 20 -23.76 12.63 2.66
C TRP A 20 -24.15 12.80 1.18
N ALA A 21 -23.25 13.35 0.36
CA ALA A 21 -23.43 13.29 -1.07
C ALA A 21 -23.15 11.85 -1.47
N HIS A 22 -24.20 11.00 -1.44
CA HIS A 22 -24.14 9.73 -2.16
C HIS A 22 -23.60 10.02 -3.57
N PRO A 23 -22.68 9.21 -4.10
CA PRO A 23 -22.34 9.32 -5.52
C PRO A 23 -23.65 9.28 -6.31
N SER A 24 -23.83 10.21 -7.25
CA SER A 24 -24.96 10.13 -8.18
C SER A 24 -24.84 8.82 -8.92
N LEU A 25 -25.74 7.87 -8.63
CA LEU A 25 -25.74 6.60 -9.35
C LEU A 25 -26.02 6.89 -10.82
N ALA A 26 -24.99 6.71 -11.66
CA ALA A 26 -25.14 6.76 -13.11
C ALA A 26 -26.18 5.73 -13.58
N ALA A 27 -26.74 5.94 -14.78
CA ALA A 27 -27.70 5.01 -15.36
C ALA A 27 -27.13 3.58 -15.43
N PRO A 28 -27.94 2.52 -15.22
CA PRO A 28 -27.46 1.15 -15.26
C PRO A 28 -26.78 0.84 -16.60
N LEU A 29 -25.58 0.27 -16.51
CA LEU A 29 -24.78 -0.10 -17.67
C LEU A 29 -25.43 -1.25 -18.46
N ASP A 30 -25.56 -1.10 -19.79
CA ASP A 30 -25.92 -2.22 -20.69
C ASP A 30 -24.72 -3.17 -20.81
N ARG A 31 -24.71 -4.19 -19.95
CA ARG A 31 -23.64 -5.18 -19.85
C ARG A 31 -23.39 -5.89 -21.19
N ASP A 32 -24.46 -6.31 -21.87
CA ASP A 32 -24.34 -7.06 -23.11
C ASP A 32 -23.78 -6.19 -24.24
N ALA A 33 -24.13 -4.90 -24.28
CA ALA A 33 -23.54 -3.96 -25.22
C ALA A 33 -22.04 -3.75 -24.97
N VAL A 34 -21.62 -3.63 -23.70
CA VAL A 34 -20.19 -3.51 -23.36
C VAL A 34 -19.42 -4.76 -23.77
N LEU A 35 -19.95 -5.95 -23.47
CA LEU A 35 -19.30 -7.23 -23.83
C LEU A 35 -19.19 -7.41 -25.34
N ARG A 36 -20.24 -7.10 -26.12
CA ARG A 36 -20.17 -7.12 -27.60
C ARG A 36 -19.10 -6.15 -28.12
N HIS A 37 -19.04 -4.93 -27.59
CA HIS A 37 -18.01 -3.97 -28.02
C HIS A 37 -16.59 -4.44 -27.69
N CYS A 38 -16.40 -5.09 -26.53
CA CYS A 38 -15.11 -5.68 -26.20
C CYS A 38 -14.70 -6.74 -27.24
N ALA A 39 -15.61 -7.62 -27.64
CA ALA A 39 -15.36 -8.63 -28.67
C ALA A 39 -15.08 -8.02 -30.05
N ASP A 40 -15.89 -7.03 -30.48
CA ASP A 40 -15.68 -6.29 -31.74
C ASP A 40 -14.32 -5.56 -31.76
N GLY A 41 -13.86 -5.10 -30.59
CA GLY A 41 -12.57 -4.45 -30.40
C GLY A 41 -11.36 -5.35 -30.72
N GLU A 42 -11.53 -6.66 -30.68
CA GLU A 42 -10.47 -7.65 -30.91
C GLU A 42 -10.13 -7.88 -32.40
N GLU A 43 -10.87 -7.28 -33.32
CA GLU A 43 -10.61 -7.40 -34.77
C GLU A 43 -9.19 -6.97 -35.15
N ARG A 44 -8.67 -5.91 -34.54
CA ARG A 44 -7.30 -5.43 -34.80
C ARG A 44 -6.25 -6.43 -34.30
N LEU A 45 -6.46 -7.00 -33.12
CA LEU A 45 -5.59 -8.03 -32.59
C LEU A 45 -5.63 -9.25 -33.50
N TRP A 46 -6.83 -9.76 -33.80
CA TRP A 46 -7.03 -10.95 -34.62
C TRP A 46 -6.29 -10.87 -35.96
N ARG A 47 -6.49 -9.77 -36.71
CA ARG A 47 -5.79 -9.57 -38.00
C ARG A 47 -4.27 -9.61 -37.87
N SER A 48 -3.72 -9.24 -36.72
CA SER A 48 -2.26 -9.25 -36.49
C SER A 48 -1.69 -10.62 -36.16
N ILE A 49 -2.51 -11.60 -35.76
CA ILE A 49 -2.05 -12.92 -35.27
C ILE A 49 -2.71 -14.12 -35.98
N ALA A 50 -3.69 -13.88 -36.87
CA ALA A 50 -4.45 -14.93 -37.55
C ALA A 50 -3.56 -15.91 -38.32
N GLU A 51 -2.56 -15.38 -39.03
CA GLU A 51 -1.66 -16.16 -39.90
C GLU A 51 -0.17 -15.97 -39.57
N GLN A 52 0.14 -15.18 -38.54
CA GLN A 52 1.50 -14.78 -38.19
C GLN A 52 1.71 -14.82 -36.68
N ASP A 53 2.98 -14.83 -36.27
CA ASP A 53 3.34 -14.74 -34.87
C ASP A 53 3.10 -13.32 -34.32
N PRO A 54 2.82 -13.20 -33.01
CA PRO A 54 2.70 -11.91 -32.34
C PRO A 54 3.87 -10.97 -32.57
N ARG A 55 3.59 -9.66 -32.52
CA ARG A 55 4.63 -8.64 -32.42
C ARG A 55 5.41 -8.82 -31.13
N GLU A 56 6.69 -8.47 -31.14
CA GLU A 56 7.61 -8.55 -30.00
C GLU A 56 7.06 -7.97 -28.68
N SER A 57 6.32 -6.85 -28.76
CA SER A 57 5.76 -6.17 -27.60
C SER A 57 4.42 -6.73 -27.11
N MET A 58 3.85 -7.74 -27.78
CA MET A 58 2.56 -8.31 -27.40
C MET A 58 2.69 -9.04 -26.07
N SER A 59 1.77 -8.77 -25.15
CA SER A 59 1.75 -9.45 -23.85
C SER A 59 0.85 -10.68 -23.85
N CYS A 60 1.27 -11.74 -23.15
CA CYS A 60 0.46 -12.95 -22.94
C CYS A 60 -0.95 -12.63 -22.42
N ARG A 61 -1.08 -11.65 -21.51
CA ARG A 61 -2.36 -11.18 -20.96
C ARG A 61 -3.34 -10.74 -22.03
N THR A 62 -2.84 -10.17 -23.13
CA THR A 62 -3.70 -9.73 -24.24
C THR A 62 -4.43 -10.93 -24.84
N LEU A 63 -3.76 -12.07 -25.03
CA LEU A 63 -4.36 -13.27 -25.60
C LEU A 63 -5.45 -13.85 -24.70
N PHE A 64 -5.19 -13.96 -23.39
CA PHE A 64 -6.17 -14.46 -22.42
C PHE A 64 -7.38 -13.54 -22.26
N ALA A 65 -7.15 -12.23 -22.13
CA ALA A 65 -8.23 -11.26 -22.02
C ALA A 65 -9.12 -11.24 -23.28
N SER A 66 -8.51 -11.38 -24.46
CA SER A 66 -9.24 -11.45 -25.73
C SER A 66 -10.06 -12.73 -25.85
N ALA A 67 -9.48 -13.88 -25.50
CA ALA A 67 -10.20 -15.15 -25.47
C ALA A 67 -11.40 -15.08 -24.52
N MET A 68 -11.21 -14.47 -23.35
CA MET A 68 -12.30 -14.25 -22.39
C MET A 68 -13.38 -13.34 -22.98
N ALA A 69 -13.03 -12.21 -23.61
CA ALA A 69 -13.99 -11.30 -24.24
C ALA A 69 -14.82 -11.98 -25.35
N LEU A 70 -14.19 -12.80 -26.21
CA LEU A 70 -14.89 -13.59 -27.23
C LEU A 70 -15.86 -14.61 -26.62
N CYS A 71 -15.43 -15.30 -25.56
CA CYS A 71 -16.27 -16.25 -24.82
C CYS A 71 -17.46 -15.56 -24.13
N GLU A 72 -17.24 -14.40 -23.50
CA GLU A 72 -18.30 -13.60 -22.89
C GLU A 72 -19.36 -13.17 -23.89
N ALA A 73 -18.94 -12.67 -25.06
CA ALA A 73 -19.84 -12.27 -26.12
C ALA A 73 -20.45 -13.47 -26.89
N ARG A 74 -19.93 -14.70 -26.66
CA ARG A 74 -20.21 -15.91 -27.44
C ARG A 74 -20.05 -15.69 -28.94
N GLN A 75 -18.93 -15.06 -29.32
CA GLN A 75 -18.58 -14.74 -30.69
C GLN A 75 -17.23 -15.36 -31.06
N HIS A 76 -17.08 -15.72 -32.33
CA HIS A 76 -15.81 -16.13 -32.91
C HIS A 76 -15.11 -17.32 -32.22
N GLU A 77 -15.88 -18.37 -31.89
CA GLU A 77 -15.35 -19.58 -31.26
C GLU A 77 -14.22 -20.23 -32.06
N GLU A 78 -14.21 -20.05 -33.39
CA GLU A 78 -13.17 -20.54 -34.30
C GLU A 78 -11.79 -19.93 -34.02
N ARG A 79 -11.71 -18.76 -33.37
CA ARG A 79 -10.45 -18.04 -33.10
C ARG A 79 -9.76 -18.53 -31.83
N LEU A 80 -10.49 -19.14 -30.91
CA LEU A 80 -9.99 -19.51 -29.58
C LEU A 80 -8.80 -20.46 -29.64
N SER A 81 -8.82 -21.42 -30.58
CA SER A 81 -7.73 -22.38 -30.69
C SER A 81 -6.39 -21.73 -31.06
N ARG A 82 -6.41 -20.70 -31.91
CA ARG A 82 -5.21 -19.92 -32.27
C ARG A 82 -4.71 -19.09 -31.09
N LEU A 83 -5.61 -18.47 -30.33
CA LEU A 83 -5.25 -17.70 -29.14
C LEU A 83 -4.55 -18.59 -28.09
N TYR A 84 -5.09 -19.77 -27.81
CA TYR A 84 -4.50 -20.70 -26.85
C TYR A 84 -3.22 -21.39 -27.36
N GLU A 85 -3.12 -21.67 -28.66
CA GLU A 85 -1.87 -22.13 -29.27
C GLU A 85 -0.74 -21.10 -29.08
N LEU A 86 -1.01 -19.82 -29.34
CA LEU A 86 -0.05 -18.75 -29.12
C LEU A 86 0.28 -18.58 -27.64
N ALA A 87 -0.73 -18.62 -26.76
CA ALA A 87 -0.52 -18.55 -25.32
C ALA A 87 0.37 -19.69 -24.80
N ALA A 88 0.22 -20.91 -25.34
CA ALA A 88 1.05 -22.05 -24.96
C ALA A 88 2.54 -21.82 -25.25
N ARG A 89 2.87 -21.03 -26.29
CA ARG A 89 4.25 -20.67 -26.62
C ARG A 89 4.85 -19.63 -25.67
N PHE A 90 4.03 -18.87 -24.92
CA PHE A 90 4.52 -18.02 -23.83
C PHE A 90 4.87 -18.83 -22.57
N GLN A 91 4.27 -20.01 -22.40
CA GLN A 91 4.37 -20.78 -21.17
C GLN A 91 5.69 -21.54 -21.10
N ASP A 92 6.37 -21.43 -19.97
CA ASP A 92 7.54 -22.23 -19.66
C ASP A 92 7.09 -23.66 -19.32
N ARG A 93 7.49 -24.61 -20.16
CA ARG A 93 7.12 -26.03 -20.04
C ARG A 93 8.32 -26.92 -19.76
N ASP A 94 9.48 -26.35 -19.43
CA ASP A 94 10.65 -27.10 -19.01
C ASP A 94 10.52 -27.48 -17.52
N PRO A 95 10.38 -28.77 -17.15
CA PRO A 95 10.21 -29.18 -15.76
C PRO A 95 11.40 -28.82 -14.85
N GLU A 96 12.59 -28.68 -15.43
CA GLU A 96 13.81 -28.27 -14.73
C GLU A 96 13.87 -26.74 -14.52
N SER A 97 13.01 -25.97 -15.20
CA SER A 97 12.97 -24.53 -15.03
C SER A 97 12.41 -24.15 -13.66
N PRO A 98 13.04 -23.18 -12.95
CA PRO A 98 12.46 -22.62 -11.73
C PRO A 98 11.13 -21.89 -11.98
N ALA A 99 10.83 -21.54 -13.24
CA ALA A 99 9.59 -20.91 -13.65
C ALA A 99 8.61 -21.87 -14.36
N TYR A 100 8.84 -23.19 -14.27
CA TYR A 100 7.97 -24.21 -14.87
C TYR A 100 6.49 -23.94 -14.59
N GLY A 101 5.69 -23.89 -15.66
CA GLY A 101 4.25 -23.62 -15.64
C GLY A 101 3.88 -22.14 -15.71
N ASN A 102 4.82 -21.22 -15.51
CA ASN A 102 4.61 -19.78 -15.59
C ASN A 102 4.65 -19.28 -17.06
N LEU A 103 4.31 -18.01 -17.31
CA LEU A 103 4.27 -17.42 -18.63
C LEU A 103 5.22 -16.23 -18.75
N ARG A 104 5.82 -16.07 -19.92
CA ARG A 104 6.57 -14.86 -20.28
C ARG A 104 5.61 -13.67 -20.38
N TRP A 105 6.09 -12.47 -20.05
CA TRP A 105 5.26 -11.26 -20.12
C TRP A 105 5.05 -10.80 -21.56
N TYR A 106 6.11 -10.77 -22.37
CA TYR A 106 6.11 -10.32 -23.76
C TYR A 106 6.64 -11.38 -24.72
N TRP A 107 6.19 -11.32 -25.98
CA TRP A 107 6.58 -12.28 -27.00
C TRP A 107 8.10 -12.33 -27.23
N ARG A 108 8.77 -11.18 -27.12
CA ARG A 108 10.22 -11.02 -27.25
C ARG A 108 11.04 -11.66 -26.13
N ASP A 109 10.46 -11.90 -24.96
CA ASP A 109 11.23 -12.33 -23.80
C ASP A 109 11.70 -13.78 -24.04
N GLU A 110 12.93 -14.17 -23.73
CA GLU A 110 13.34 -15.57 -23.99
C GLU A 110 12.94 -16.53 -22.87
N ARG A 111 12.70 -15.99 -21.67
CA ARG A 111 12.40 -16.74 -20.44
C ARG A 111 11.52 -15.93 -19.52
N VAL A 112 10.96 -16.58 -18.50
CA VAL A 112 10.21 -15.90 -17.44
C VAL A 112 11.18 -15.17 -16.51
N THR A 113 11.10 -13.84 -16.47
CA THR A 113 11.92 -12.98 -15.60
C THR A 113 11.12 -12.29 -14.51
N ASP A 114 9.80 -12.20 -14.67
CA ASP A 114 8.83 -11.75 -13.67
C ASP A 114 7.71 -12.80 -13.63
N GLN A 115 7.45 -13.36 -12.45
CA GLN A 115 6.55 -14.49 -12.24
C GLN A 115 5.06 -14.10 -12.12
N ASN A 116 4.72 -12.81 -12.17
CA ASN A 116 3.36 -12.34 -11.95
C ASN A 116 2.42 -12.64 -13.14
N ALA A 117 2.96 -12.92 -14.34
CA ALA A 117 2.17 -13.10 -15.55
C ALA A 117 1.17 -14.27 -15.44
N VAL A 118 1.57 -15.39 -14.82
CA VAL A 118 0.68 -16.55 -14.60
C VAL A 118 -0.56 -16.16 -13.82
N GLU A 119 -0.46 -15.24 -12.86
CA GLU A 119 -1.58 -14.91 -12.00
C GLU A 119 -2.70 -14.20 -12.76
N PHE A 120 -2.34 -13.26 -13.63
CA PHE A 120 -3.30 -12.57 -14.47
C PHE A 120 -3.90 -13.49 -15.54
N CYS A 121 -3.08 -14.35 -16.16
CA CYS A 121 -3.56 -15.25 -17.21
C CYS A 121 -4.50 -16.33 -16.66
N MET A 122 -4.18 -16.89 -15.48
CA MET A 122 -5.00 -17.94 -14.87
C MET A 122 -6.33 -17.41 -14.35
N GLN A 123 -6.41 -16.15 -13.93
CA GLN A 123 -7.70 -15.51 -13.61
C GLN A 123 -8.67 -15.50 -14.81
N ASP A 124 -8.20 -15.02 -15.97
CA ASP A 124 -9.00 -15.01 -17.20
C ASP A 124 -9.35 -16.44 -17.65
N ALA A 125 -8.38 -17.37 -17.54
CA ALA A 125 -8.56 -18.78 -17.89
C ALA A 125 -9.62 -19.48 -17.01
N LEU A 126 -9.60 -19.24 -15.70
CA LEU A 126 -10.53 -19.82 -14.74
C LEU A 126 -11.96 -19.38 -15.02
N LEU A 127 -12.21 -18.08 -15.20
CA LEU A 127 -13.55 -17.58 -15.54
C LEU A 127 -14.01 -18.16 -16.88
N THR A 128 -13.11 -18.22 -17.87
CA THR A 128 -13.41 -18.81 -19.18
C THR A 128 -13.80 -20.29 -19.05
N TRP A 129 -13.07 -21.05 -18.23
CA TRP A 129 -13.35 -22.45 -17.97
C TRP A 129 -14.67 -22.66 -17.22
N ILE A 130 -14.92 -21.87 -16.18
CA ILE A 130 -16.12 -21.96 -15.33
C ILE A 130 -17.39 -21.72 -16.14
N TYR A 131 -17.41 -20.68 -16.98
CA TYR A 131 -18.63 -20.24 -17.66
C TYR A 131 -18.78 -20.76 -19.08
N HIS A 132 -17.67 -20.99 -19.80
CA HIS A 132 -17.73 -21.13 -21.26
C HIS A 132 -17.18 -22.46 -21.81
N ARG A 133 -16.66 -23.36 -20.95
CA ARG A 133 -16.09 -24.65 -21.41
C ARG A 133 -17.02 -25.55 -22.21
N GLN A 134 -18.33 -25.40 -22.07
CA GLN A 134 -19.31 -26.16 -22.85
C GLN A 134 -19.57 -25.57 -24.23
N TRP A 135 -19.31 -24.28 -24.40
CA TRP A 135 -19.47 -23.56 -25.66
C TRP A 135 -18.22 -23.68 -26.55
N MET A 136 -17.03 -23.75 -25.94
CA MET A 136 -15.77 -23.82 -26.69
C MET A 136 -15.64 -25.10 -27.56
N PRO A 137 -15.10 -24.98 -28.78
CA PRO A 137 -14.70 -26.12 -29.59
C PRO A 137 -13.75 -27.04 -28.84
N GLU A 138 -13.86 -28.35 -29.08
CA GLU A 138 -13.13 -29.38 -28.34
C GLU A 138 -11.62 -29.11 -28.27
N ARG A 139 -11.00 -28.79 -29.42
CA ARG A 139 -9.57 -28.46 -29.50
C ARG A 139 -9.19 -27.26 -28.61
N ALA A 140 -9.96 -26.17 -28.66
CA ALA A 140 -9.68 -24.98 -27.86
C ALA A 140 -9.85 -25.28 -26.36
N ARG A 141 -10.87 -26.06 -26.00
CA ARG A 141 -11.13 -26.52 -24.64
C ARG A 141 -9.97 -27.38 -24.10
N GLU A 142 -9.42 -28.27 -24.91
CA GLU A 142 -8.26 -29.09 -24.54
C GLU A 142 -6.99 -28.26 -24.34
N GLN A 143 -6.74 -27.29 -25.24
CA GLN A 143 -5.60 -26.37 -25.11
C GLN A 143 -5.69 -25.52 -23.85
N LEU A 144 -6.88 -24.99 -23.53
CA LEU A 144 -7.10 -24.24 -22.29
C LEU A 144 -6.88 -25.13 -21.06
N ARG A 145 -7.40 -26.37 -21.07
CA ARG A 145 -7.20 -27.33 -19.99
C ARG A 145 -5.70 -27.61 -19.76
N GLU A 146 -4.94 -27.78 -20.84
CA GLU A 146 -3.49 -28.00 -20.78
C GLU A 146 -2.77 -26.77 -20.20
N LEU A 147 -3.05 -25.56 -20.72
CA LEU A 147 -2.51 -24.29 -20.21
C LEU A 147 -2.74 -24.14 -18.70
N MET A 148 -3.95 -24.45 -18.24
CA MET A 148 -4.31 -24.38 -16.82
C MET A 148 -3.62 -25.47 -15.99
N THR A 149 -3.37 -26.65 -16.55
CA THR A 149 -2.64 -27.73 -15.86
C THR A 149 -1.19 -27.31 -15.58
N PHE A 150 -0.51 -26.70 -16.55
CA PHE A 150 0.80 -26.08 -16.32
C PHE A 150 0.70 -24.86 -15.40
N GLY A 151 -0.37 -24.07 -15.52
CA GLY A 151 -0.62 -22.91 -14.65
C GLY A 151 -0.73 -23.27 -13.16
N ILE A 152 -1.23 -24.45 -12.82
CA ILE A 152 -1.23 -24.97 -11.44
C ILE A 152 0.19 -25.02 -10.87
N GLU A 153 1.15 -25.55 -11.63
CA GLU A 153 2.56 -25.60 -11.22
C GLU A 153 3.15 -24.19 -11.11
N GLY A 154 2.86 -23.32 -12.09
CA GLY A 154 3.30 -21.94 -12.09
C GLY A 154 2.83 -21.16 -10.86
N CYS A 155 1.53 -21.21 -10.54
CA CYS A 155 0.95 -20.54 -9.36
C CYS A 155 1.44 -21.15 -8.04
N THR A 156 1.64 -22.47 -7.98
CA THR A 156 2.10 -23.15 -6.76
C THR A 156 3.54 -22.77 -6.43
N ARG A 157 4.40 -22.74 -7.46
CA ARG A 157 5.83 -22.39 -7.35
C ARG A 157 6.06 -20.89 -7.15
N HIS A 158 5.11 -20.04 -7.55
CA HIS A 158 5.20 -18.60 -7.34
C HIS A 158 5.07 -18.26 -5.85
N ARG A 159 6.21 -18.02 -5.19
CA ARG A 159 6.29 -17.72 -3.75
C ARG A 159 6.06 -16.23 -3.50
N VAL A 160 4.80 -15.82 -3.43
CA VAL A 160 4.41 -14.41 -3.26
C VAL A 160 4.48 -13.99 -1.79
N ARG A 161 5.01 -12.79 -1.50
CA ARG A 161 4.97 -12.21 -0.16
C ARG A 161 3.56 -11.73 0.17
N THR A 162 3.07 -11.97 1.39
CA THR A 162 1.74 -11.50 1.83
C THR A 162 1.58 -9.98 1.76
N SER A 163 2.68 -9.23 1.96
CA SER A 163 2.70 -7.77 1.81
C SER A 163 2.60 -7.28 0.37
N TYR A 164 2.74 -8.17 -0.63
CA TYR A 164 2.49 -7.87 -2.03
C TYR A 164 1.00 -8.14 -2.33
N THR A 165 0.14 -7.31 -1.75
CA THR A 165 -1.31 -7.49 -1.59
C THR A 165 -2.00 -8.03 -2.85
N ASN A 166 -1.82 -7.39 -4.01
CA ASN A 166 -2.55 -7.78 -5.23
C ASN A 166 -2.18 -9.16 -5.76
N ILE A 167 -0.89 -9.45 -5.89
CA ILE A 167 -0.42 -10.74 -6.40
C ILE A 167 -0.70 -11.82 -5.36
N ALA A 168 -0.62 -11.51 -4.06
CA ALA A 168 -0.95 -12.46 -3.01
C ALA A 168 -2.44 -12.87 -3.08
N LEU A 169 -3.34 -11.90 -3.25
CA LEU A 169 -4.78 -12.15 -3.43
C LEU A 169 -5.08 -12.91 -4.72
N LEU A 170 -4.50 -12.51 -5.86
CA LEU A 170 -4.69 -13.22 -7.12
C LEU A 170 -4.17 -14.65 -7.05
N ASN A 171 -3.00 -14.86 -6.44
CA ASN A 171 -2.41 -16.17 -6.30
C ASN A 171 -3.24 -17.09 -5.39
N ALA A 172 -3.73 -16.59 -4.25
CA ALA A 172 -4.65 -17.34 -3.40
C ALA A 172 -5.93 -17.72 -4.18
N ALA A 173 -6.51 -16.76 -4.92
CA ALA A 173 -7.69 -16.99 -5.75
C ALA A 173 -7.44 -18.05 -6.84
N ASN A 174 -6.30 -18.00 -7.53
CA ASN A 174 -5.94 -18.95 -8.57
C ASN A 174 -5.70 -20.36 -8.01
N LEU A 175 -4.99 -20.49 -6.89
CA LEU A 175 -4.76 -21.79 -6.26
C LEU A 175 -6.07 -22.43 -5.77
N ILE A 176 -6.96 -21.66 -5.15
CA ILE A 176 -8.30 -22.12 -4.77
C ILE A 176 -9.07 -22.56 -6.02
N GLY A 177 -9.20 -21.68 -7.02
CA GLY A 177 -9.99 -21.93 -8.22
C GLY A 177 -9.47 -23.10 -9.07
N LEU A 178 -8.17 -23.15 -9.34
CA LEU A 178 -7.55 -24.21 -10.12
C LEU A 178 -7.60 -25.54 -9.36
N GLY A 179 -7.28 -25.53 -8.07
CA GLY A 179 -7.32 -26.73 -7.23
C GLY A 179 -8.72 -27.35 -7.18
N GLU A 180 -9.75 -26.52 -7.02
CA GLU A 180 -11.14 -26.99 -7.02
C GLU A 180 -11.63 -27.40 -8.42
N ALA A 181 -11.27 -26.67 -9.47
CA ALA A 181 -11.70 -26.99 -10.83
C ALA A 181 -11.08 -28.29 -11.38
N PHE A 182 -9.91 -28.68 -10.89
CA PHE A 182 -9.17 -29.89 -11.31
C PHE A 182 -9.15 -30.99 -10.25
N GLU A 183 -9.92 -30.85 -9.17
CA GLU A 183 -9.99 -31.81 -8.05
C GLU A 183 -8.60 -32.15 -7.45
N ARG A 184 -7.78 -31.11 -7.24
CA ARG A 184 -6.45 -31.14 -6.63
C ARG A 184 -6.51 -30.51 -5.23
N PRO A 185 -6.93 -31.27 -4.18
CA PRO A 185 -7.19 -30.71 -2.86
C PRO A 185 -5.97 -30.04 -2.23
N GLU A 186 -4.76 -30.56 -2.44
CA GLU A 186 -3.51 -30.00 -1.95
C GLU A 186 -3.24 -28.58 -2.49
N VAL A 187 -3.61 -28.31 -3.75
CA VAL A 187 -3.46 -26.98 -4.38
C VAL A 187 -4.48 -26.02 -3.78
N SER A 188 -5.74 -26.45 -3.66
CA SER A 188 -6.80 -25.62 -3.07
C SER A 188 -6.54 -25.31 -1.59
N GLN A 189 -6.02 -26.28 -0.83
CA GLN A 189 -5.66 -26.11 0.59
C GLN A 189 -4.54 -25.10 0.76
N GLU A 190 -3.52 -25.13 -0.12
CA GLU A 190 -2.47 -24.11 -0.14
C GLU A 190 -3.04 -22.71 -0.45
N GLY A 191 -3.98 -22.60 -1.40
CA GLY A 191 -4.69 -21.35 -1.66
C GLY A 191 -5.46 -20.82 -0.46
N TYR A 192 -6.19 -21.67 0.27
CA TYR A 192 -6.87 -21.29 1.51
C TYR A 192 -5.89 -20.89 2.63
N ARG A 193 -4.75 -21.59 2.76
CA ARG A 193 -3.70 -21.21 3.70
C ARG A 193 -3.14 -19.82 3.40
N ARG A 194 -2.93 -19.47 2.12
CA ARG A 194 -2.50 -18.13 1.71
C ARG A 194 -3.58 -17.07 1.99
N LEU A 195 -4.85 -17.40 1.81
CA LEU A 195 -5.95 -16.50 2.17
C LEU A 195 -6.02 -16.24 3.69
N ASP A 196 -5.85 -17.28 4.52
CA ASP A 196 -5.75 -17.18 5.98
C ASP A 196 -4.64 -16.18 6.39
N LEU A 197 -3.48 -16.27 5.74
CA LEU A 197 -2.35 -15.36 5.96
C LEU A 197 -2.65 -13.92 5.57
N ILE A 198 -3.31 -13.71 4.43
CA ILE A 198 -3.71 -12.38 3.97
C ILE A 198 -4.68 -11.73 4.96
N CYS A 199 -5.65 -12.49 5.48
CA CYS A 199 -6.58 -11.99 6.48
C CYS A 199 -5.86 -11.55 7.77
N LEU A 200 -4.98 -12.39 8.32
CA LEU A 200 -4.21 -12.05 9.52
C LEU A 200 -3.25 -10.89 9.32
N TRP A 201 -2.55 -10.87 8.19
CA TRP A 201 -1.66 -9.78 7.83
C TRP A 201 -2.42 -8.46 7.80
N THR A 202 -3.54 -8.43 7.09
CA THR A 202 -4.35 -7.21 6.92
C THR A 202 -4.93 -6.76 8.27
N TRP A 203 -5.43 -7.69 9.09
CA TRP A 203 -5.92 -7.37 10.44
C TRP A 203 -4.84 -6.81 11.36
N ARG A 204 -3.59 -7.24 11.17
CA ARG A 204 -2.47 -6.89 12.05
C ARG A 204 -1.71 -5.64 11.62
N PHE A 205 -1.51 -5.46 10.33
CA PHE A 205 -0.62 -4.46 9.73
C PHE A 205 -1.32 -3.57 8.69
N GLY A 206 -2.59 -3.83 8.39
CA GLY A 206 -3.36 -3.12 7.37
C GLY A 206 -3.00 -3.53 5.94
N THR A 207 -3.54 -2.78 4.98
CA THR A 207 -3.39 -3.05 3.55
C THR A 207 -2.11 -2.42 3.02
N CYS A 208 -1.11 -3.23 2.65
CA CYS A 208 0.21 -2.74 2.24
C CYS A 208 0.17 -1.91 0.96
N GLU A 209 -0.54 -2.36 -0.07
CA GLU A 209 -0.80 -1.56 -1.27
C GLU A 209 -2.00 -0.60 -1.07
N TYR A 210 -1.95 0.20 0.00
CA TYR A 210 -3.02 1.12 0.42
C TYR A 210 -3.43 2.13 -0.66
N CYS A 211 -4.72 2.48 -0.68
CA CYS A 211 -5.37 3.49 -1.53
C CYS A 211 -4.78 3.54 -2.95
N SER A 212 -4.61 2.38 -3.57
CA SER A 212 -3.98 2.28 -4.88
C SER A 212 -5.04 2.33 -5.97
N PRO A 213 -5.19 3.44 -6.73
CA PRO A 213 -6.12 3.48 -7.85
C PRO A 213 -5.74 2.46 -8.92
N THR A 214 -4.46 2.11 -9.01
CA THR A 214 -3.95 1.14 -9.97
C THR A 214 -4.26 -0.29 -9.55
N TYR A 215 -4.17 -0.63 -8.27
CA TYR A 215 -4.17 -2.03 -7.83
C TYR A 215 -5.37 -2.46 -7.00
N TYR A 216 -6.16 -1.55 -6.43
CA TYR A 216 -7.42 -1.94 -5.79
C TYR A 216 -8.37 -2.67 -6.74
N GLY A 217 -8.37 -2.33 -8.04
CA GLY A 217 -9.12 -3.11 -9.04
C GLY A 217 -8.61 -4.55 -9.22
N VAL A 218 -7.30 -4.78 -9.00
CA VAL A 218 -6.69 -6.12 -9.05
C VAL A 218 -6.95 -6.87 -7.73
N ASP A 219 -6.88 -6.20 -6.60
CA ASP A 219 -7.24 -6.77 -5.30
C ASP A 219 -8.69 -7.26 -5.30
N LEU A 220 -9.62 -6.39 -5.73
CA LEU A 220 -11.04 -6.72 -5.87
C LEU A 220 -11.29 -7.86 -6.86
N GLN A 221 -10.48 -7.99 -7.91
CA GLN A 221 -10.57 -9.12 -8.86
C GLN A 221 -10.35 -10.46 -8.14
N GLY A 222 -9.26 -10.59 -7.37
CA GLY A 222 -8.99 -11.82 -6.61
C GLY A 222 -10.02 -12.08 -5.51
N ILE A 223 -10.41 -11.03 -4.77
CA ILE A 223 -11.40 -11.12 -3.69
C ILE A 223 -12.76 -11.59 -4.23
N HIS A 224 -13.30 -10.92 -5.25
CA HIS A 224 -14.61 -11.28 -5.79
C HIS A 224 -14.60 -12.62 -6.52
N PHE A 225 -13.46 -13.04 -7.08
CA PHE A 225 -13.32 -14.41 -7.58
C PHE A 225 -13.56 -15.43 -6.46
N ILE A 226 -12.85 -15.31 -5.33
CA ILE A 226 -12.99 -16.23 -4.18
C ILE A 226 -14.41 -16.20 -3.64
N GLU A 227 -14.97 -15.00 -3.42
CA GLU A 227 -16.34 -14.82 -2.94
C GLU A 227 -17.37 -15.55 -3.81
N GLY A 228 -17.27 -15.41 -5.13
CA GLY A 228 -18.23 -15.98 -6.08
C GLY A 228 -18.05 -17.46 -6.39
N HIS A 229 -16.83 -18.00 -6.23
CA HIS A 229 -16.49 -19.30 -6.83
C HIS A 229 -15.88 -20.33 -5.87
N ALA A 230 -15.35 -19.94 -4.71
CA ALA A 230 -14.77 -20.89 -3.77
C ALA A 230 -15.84 -21.87 -3.23
N ARG A 231 -15.53 -23.17 -3.20
CA ARG A 231 -16.43 -24.20 -2.66
C ARG A 231 -16.52 -24.13 -1.13
N ARG A 232 -15.44 -23.74 -0.44
CA ARG A 232 -15.40 -23.66 1.04
C ARG A 232 -16.06 -22.38 1.54
N GLU A 233 -17.07 -22.52 2.39
CA GLU A 233 -17.79 -21.37 2.95
C GLU A 233 -16.90 -20.43 3.78
N GLN A 234 -15.91 -20.95 4.52
CA GLN A 234 -14.93 -20.12 5.23
C GLN A 234 -14.19 -19.17 4.27
N GLY A 235 -13.74 -19.66 3.10
CA GLY A 235 -13.07 -18.83 2.10
C GLY A 235 -13.96 -17.72 1.55
N ARG A 236 -15.24 -18.03 1.31
CA ARG A 236 -16.22 -17.03 0.89
C ARG A 236 -16.49 -15.99 1.98
N GLN A 237 -16.53 -16.38 3.25
CA GLN A 237 -16.68 -15.45 4.39
C GLN A 237 -15.48 -14.51 4.49
N GLN A 238 -14.26 -15.04 4.35
CA GLN A 238 -13.02 -14.26 4.31
C GLN A 238 -13.04 -13.24 3.17
N ALA A 239 -13.36 -13.69 1.97
CA ALA A 239 -13.46 -12.83 0.80
C ALA A 239 -14.53 -11.74 0.96
N ARG A 240 -15.71 -12.06 1.51
CA ARG A 240 -16.75 -11.05 1.82
C ARG A 240 -16.27 -9.99 2.80
N ALA A 241 -15.53 -10.39 3.84
CA ALA A 241 -15.00 -9.44 4.81
C ALA A 241 -13.88 -8.56 4.21
N LEU A 242 -13.00 -9.13 3.39
CA LEU A 242 -12.00 -8.36 2.65
C LEU A 242 -12.65 -7.41 1.65
N ALA A 243 -13.67 -7.85 0.90
CA ALA A 243 -14.46 -6.98 0.01
C ALA A 243 -15.08 -5.82 0.81
N ARG A 244 -15.68 -6.12 1.97
CA ARG A 244 -16.24 -5.10 2.86
C ARG A 244 -15.18 -4.09 3.32
N LEU A 245 -13.99 -4.55 3.71
CA LEU A 245 -12.88 -3.67 4.08
C LEU A 245 -12.45 -2.77 2.93
N PHE A 246 -12.17 -3.34 1.75
CA PHE A 246 -11.70 -2.57 0.59
C PHE A 246 -12.74 -1.56 0.12
N TRP A 247 -14.02 -1.94 0.03
CA TRP A 247 -15.09 -1.00 -0.32
C TRP A 247 -15.30 0.08 0.74
N THR A 248 -15.11 -0.24 2.03
CA THR A 248 -15.16 0.76 3.11
C THR A 248 -13.99 1.74 3.00
N ASP A 249 -12.78 1.27 2.73
CA ASP A 249 -11.61 2.13 2.51
C ASP A 249 -11.76 3.01 1.27
N ILE A 250 -12.26 2.45 0.16
CA ILE A 250 -12.60 3.20 -1.06
C ILE A 250 -13.61 4.30 -0.73
N ALA A 251 -14.71 3.99 -0.04
CA ALA A 251 -15.73 4.97 0.33
C ALA A 251 -15.18 6.06 1.27
N ALA A 252 -14.34 5.68 2.24
CA ALA A 252 -13.69 6.59 3.18
C ALA A 252 -12.71 7.55 2.50
N ASN A 253 -12.14 7.17 1.37
CA ASN A 253 -11.19 8.01 0.61
C ASN A 253 -11.77 8.54 -0.70
N TRP A 254 -13.06 8.31 -0.94
CA TRP A 254 -13.77 8.83 -2.10
C TRP A 254 -13.97 10.32 -1.99
N PHE A 255 -13.51 11.05 -2.99
CA PHE A 255 -13.70 12.48 -3.13
C PHE A 255 -14.68 12.77 -4.27
N ALA A 256 -15.97 12.75 -3.92
CA ALA A 256 -17.08 12.95 -4.85
C ALA A 256 -16.95 14.21 -5.74
N PRO A 257 -16.47 15.38 -5.25
CA PRO A 257 -16.32 16.58 -6.07
C PRO A 257 -15.35 16.46 -7.26
N ALA A 258 -14.47 15.46 -7.29
CA ALA A 258 -13.63 15.11 -8.44
C ALA A 258 -13.88 13.68 -8.96
N GLN A 259 -14.92 13.03 -8.42
CA GLN A 259 -15.28 11.63 -8.64
C GLN A 259 -14.11 10.66 -8.56
N SER A 260 -13.10 10.89 -7.70
CA SER A 260 -11.85 10.12 -7.69
C SER A 260 -11.52 9.52 -6.31
N LEU A 261 -10.70 8.47 -6.34
CA LEU A 261 -10.01 8.01 -5.14
C LEU A 261 -8.92 9.04 -4.81
N ALA A 262 -9.06 9.71 -3.66
CA ALA A 262 -8.18 10.79 -3.25
C ALA A 262 -7.19 10.34 -2.17
N GLY A 263 -6.20 11.20 -1.91
CA GLY A 263 -5.20 11.02 -0.86
C GLY A 263 -3.91 10.35 -1.32
N ALA A 264 -3.05 10.04 -0.35
CA ALA A 264 -1.76 9.42 -0.60
C ALA A 264 -1.95 8.01 -1.14
N HIS A 265 -1.21 7.66 -2.19
CA HIS A 265 -1.34 6.38 -2.88
C HIS A 265 -0.05 5.59 -2.74
N SER A 266 -0.12 4.32 -2.34
CA SER A 266 1.05 3.42 -2.38
C SER A 266 1.55 3.22 -3.80
N ARG A 267 0.62 3.13 -4.78
CA ARG A 267 0.94 2.85 -6.17
C ARG A 267 0.03 3.59 -7.15
N THR A 268 0.63 4.41 -8.01
CA THR A 268 -0.04 5.00 -9.17
C THR A 268 0.88 5.05 -10.39
N TYR A 269 0.30 4.97 -11.58
CA TYR A 269 1.00 5.23 -12.85
C TYR A 269 0.42 6.42 -13.62
N ASP A 270 -0.67 7.01 -13.13
CA ASP A 270 -1.09 8.35 -13.52
C ASP A 270 -0.88 9.29 -12.33
N TYR A 271 0.33 9.84 -12.24
CA TYR A 271 0.70 10.75 -11.14
C TYR A 271 -0.10 12.05 -11.17
N LEU A 272 -0.38 12.56 -12.37
CA LEU A 272 -1.11 13.81 -12.58
C LEU A 272 -2.55 13.75 -12.07
N ARG A 273 -3.22 12.62 -12.23
CA ARG A 273 -4.67 12.51 -11.97
C ARG A 273 -5.04 11.49 -10.89
N GLY A 274 -4.15 10.55 -10.60
CA GLY A 274 -4.44 9.46 -9.65
C GLY A 274 -5.47 8.45 -10.16
N LEU A 275 -5.60 8.27 -11.47
CA LEU A 275 -6.55 7.34 -12.09
C LEU A 275 -5.93 5.97 -12.33
N GLY A 276 -6.74 4.91 -12.31
CA GLY A 276 -6.23 3.55 -12.45
C GLY A 276 -7.27 2.47 -12.72
N SER A 277 -6.89 1.20 -12.49
CA SER A 277 -7.76 0.07 -12.82
C SER A 277 -9.02 -0.02 -11.96
N LEU A 278 -8.98 0.54 -10.74
CA LEU A 278 -10.14 0.63 -9.84
C LEU A 278 -11.31 1.38 -10.48
N ASP A 279 -11.03 2.37 -11.33
CA ASP A 279 -12.03 3.18 -12.02
C ASP A 279 -13.07 2.32 -12.77
N ARG A 280 -12.67 1.15 -13.27
CA ARG A 280 -13.59 0.23 -13.95
C ARG A 280 -14.66 -0.32 -13.01
N TYR A 281 -14.29 -0.65 -11.78
CA TYR A 281 -15.24 -1.08 -10.75
C TYR A 281 -16.13 0.08 -10.34
N LEU A 282 -15.56 1.27 -10.16
CA LEU A 282 -16.30 2.47 -9.80
C LEU A 282 -17.31 2.89 -10.89
N GLN A 283 -16.95 2.77 -12.16
CA GLN A 283 -17.85 3.02 -13.30
C GLN A 283 -19.00 1.99 -13.35
N VAL A 284 -18.69 0.69 -13.23
CA VAL A 284 -19.73 -0.37 -13.20
C VAL A 284 -20.66 -0.21 -11.99
N SER A 285 -20.13 0.29 -10.88
CA SER A 285 -20.88 0.62 -9.66
C SER A 285 -21.62 1.96 -9.73
N GLY A 286 -21.50 2.71 -10.82
CA GLY A 286 -22.19 3.99 -11.03
C GLY A 286 -21.66 5.16 -10.21
N TRP A 287 -20.41 5.11 -9.72
CA TRP A 287 -19.80 6.20 -8.93
C TRP A 287 -19.13 7.27 -9.81
N ILE A 288 -18.82 6.92 -11.05
CA ILE A 288 -18.20 7.80 -12.04
C ILE A 288 -19.23 8.05 -13.14
N ASP A 289 -19.50 9.32 -13.44
CA ASP A 289 -20.49 9.70 -14.46
C ASP A 289 -19.93 9.62 -15.90
N GLU A 290 -18.60 9.54 -16.06
CA GLU A 290 -17.98 9.37 -17.37
C GLU A 290 -18.44 8.07 -18.05
N PRO A 291 -18.70 8.09 -19.37
CA PRO A 291 -19.05 6.89 -20.12
C PRO A 291 -18.00 5.78 -19.96
N VAL A 292 -18.47 4.55 -19.76
CA VAL A 292 -17.60 3.37 -19.78
C VAL A 292 -16.90 3.29 -21.12
N THR A 293 -15.57 3.19 -21.10
CA THR A 293 -14.79 2.81 -22.29
C THR A 293 -14.68 1.29 -22.31
N PRO A 294 -15.38 0.58 -23.22
CA PRO A 294 -15.35 -0.88 -23.23
C PRO A 294 -13.93 -1.39 -23.52
N SER A 295 -13.48 -2.36 -22.75
CA SER A 295 -12.23 -3.07 -22.95
C SER A 295 -12.32 -4.46 -22.31
N PRO A 296 -11.54 -5.46 -22.76
CA PRO A 296 -11.53 -6.79 -22.14
C PRO A 296 -11.32 -6.78 -20.61
N ALA A 297 -10.61 -5.76 -20.09
CA ALA A 297 -10.40 -5.57 -18.67
C ALA A 297 -11.68 -5.24 -17.87
N MET A 298 -12.81 -4.94 -18.54
CA MET A 298 -14.11 -4.71 -17.91
C MET A 298 -14.82 -6.01 -17.51
N VAL A 299 -14.44 -7.16 -18.06
CA VAL A 299 -15.15 -8.42 -17.82
C VAL A 299 -15.18 -8.78 -16.32
N HIS A 300 -14.06 -8.62 -15.61
CA HIS A 300 -13.97 -8.87 -14.17
C HIS A 300 -14.95 -7.98 -13.36
N PRO A 301 -14.90 -6.63 -13.48
CA PRO A 301 -15.89 -5.74 -12.87
C PRO A 301 -17.35 -6.09 -13.21
N LEU A 302 -17.64 -6.47 -14.46
CA LEU A 302 -19.00 -6.82 -14.90
C LEU A 302 -19.52 -8.13 -14.29
N ARG A 303 -18.62 -9.02 -13.87
CA ARG A 303 -18.97 -10.29 -13.21
C ARG A 303 -18.92 -10.23 -11.69
N ALA A 304 -18.27 -9.21 -11.12
CA ALA A 304 -18.29 -8.98 -9.68
C ALA A 304 -19.75 -8.79 -9.19
N PRO A 305 -20.04 -9.12 -7.91
CA PRO A 305 -21.30 -8.77 -7.28
C PRO A 305 -21.62 -7.29 -7.55
N LEU A 306 -22.81 -7.00 -8.07
CA LEU A 306 -23.21 -5.63 -8.40
C LEU A 306 -23.38 -4.80 -7.14
N THR A 307 -22.95 -3.54 -7.23
CA THR A 307 -23.03 -2.48 -6.19
C THR A 307 -21.88 -2.60 -5.18
N PRO A 308 -21.27 -1.49 -4.71
CA PRO A 308 -20.59 -1.53 -3.42
C PRO A 308 -21.57 -2.20 -2.45
N PRO A 309 -21.12 -3.03 -1.51
CA PRO A 309 -22.06 -3.95 -0.91
C PRO A 309 -23.08 -3.14 -0.10
N THR A 310 -24.34 -3.57 -0.13
CA THR A 310 -25.52 -2.84 0.39
C THR A 310 -25.38 -2.27 1.80
N PHE A 311 -24.35 -2.68 2.55
CA PHE A 311 -23.96 -2.08 3.82
C PHE A 311 -23.53 -0.61 3.71
N LEU A 312 -22.97 -0.16 2.58
CA LEU A 312 -22.60 1.26 2.43
C LEU A 312 -23.85 2.16 2.40
N ASP A 313 -24.97 1.64 1.91
CA ASP A 313 -26.27 2.31 1.95
C ASP A 313 -26.93 2.13 3.32
N GLY A 314 -26.50 2.96 4.29
CA GLY A 314 -27.18 3.14 5.58
C GLY A 314 -26.39 2.74 6.82
N GLU A 315 -25.31 1.95 6.73
CA GLU A 315 -24.49 1.59 7.90
C GLU A 315 -23.35 2.59 8.18
N LEU A 316 -22.79 3.24 7.14
CA LEU A 316 -21.65 4.14 7.27
C LEU A 316 -21.97 5.55 6.79
N LYS A 317 -22.28 6.45 7.71
CA LYS A 317 -22.47 7.88 7.44
C LYS A 317 -21.12 8.61 7.45
N LEU A 318 -20.39 8.53 6.35
CA LEU A 318 -19.05 9.11 6.21
C LEU A 318 -19.09 10.63 5.92
N ASP A 319 -19.79 11.42 6.73
CA ASP A 319 -20.00 12.86 6.48
C ASP A 319 -18.69 13.66 6.45
N LEU A 320 -18.68 14.80 5.75
CA LEU A 320 -17.54 15.71 5.72
C LEU A 320 -17.69 16.81 6.80
N PRO A 321 -16.60 17.26 7.45
CA PRO A 321 -15.22 16.84 7.24
C PRO A 321 -14.93 15.45 7.81
N ARG A 322 -14.01 14.72 7.17
CA ARG A 322 -13.68 13.32 7.50
C ARG A 322 -12.18 13.13 7.61
N LEU A 323 -11.75 12.55 8.73
CA LEU A 323 -10.36 12.11 8.94
C LEU A 323 -10.31 10.59 8.79
N VAL A 324 -9.39 10.11 7.96
CA VAL A 324 -9.09 8.69 7.75
C VAL A 324 -7.63 8.46 8.11
N ARG A 325 -7.36 7.46 8.96
CA ARG A 325 -6.01 7.05 9.34
C ARG A 325 -5.90 5.54 9.22
N GLN A 326 -4.74 5.05 8.78
CA GLN A 326 -4.59 3.63 8.48
C GLN A 326 -3.12 3.21 8.53
N SER A 327 -2.84 2.09 9.19
CA SER A 327 -1.57 1.38 9.03
C SER A 327 -1.56 0.60 7.72
N TRP A 328 -0.39 0.46 7.12
CA TRP A 328 -0.20 -0.34 5.91
C TRP A 328 1.02 -1.26 6.02
N GLY A 329 1.73 -1.23 7.14
CA GLY A 329 2.88 -2.09 7.32
C GLY A 329 3.23 -2.37 8.76
N GLN A 330 4.36 -3.03 8.89
CA GLN A 330 4.88 -3.43 10.18
C GLN A 330 5.39 -2.21 10.94
N SER A 331 6.30 -1.42 10.38
CA SER A 331 6.90 -0.32 11.14
C SER A 331 5.85 0.70 11.59
N ALA A 332 6.04 1.32 12.75
CA ALA A 332 5.12 2.30 13.32
C ALA A 332 4.79 3.43 12.32
N VAL A 333 5.77 3.85 11.52
CA VAL A 333 5.63 4.90 10.49
C VAL A 333 5.06 4.40 9.16
N GLU A 334 4.84 3.11 8.97
CA GLU A 334 4.10 2.56 7.83
C GLU A 334 2.58 2.78 8.06
N SER A 335 2.20 4.06 8.06
CA SER A 335 0.86 4.59 8.31
C SER A 335 0.57 5.76 7.37
N ARG A 336 -0.71 6.08 7.20
CA ARG A 336 -1.17 7.23 6.42
C ARG A 336 -2.27 7.98 7.15
N THR A 337 -2.39 9.27 6.84
CA THR A 337 -3.44 10.17 7.30
C THR A 337 -4.05 10.88 6.10
N HIS A 338 -5.37 11.03 6.07
CA HIS A 338 -6.11 11.71 5.00
C HIS A 338 -7.26 12.51 5.60
N MET A 339 -7.27 13.81 5.35
CA MET A 339 -8.31 14.72 5.75
C MET A 339 -9.09 15.18 4.52
N LEU A 340 -10.41 15.00 4.54
CA LEU A 340 -11.29 15.36 3.45
C LEU A 340 -12.26 16.46 3.88
N TYR A 341 -12.40 17.46 3.01
CA TYR A 341 -13.42 18.50 3.06
C TYR A 341 -14.27 18.47 1.79
N ASP A 342 -15.24 19.37 1.66
CA ASP A 342 -16.18 19.44 0.54
C ASP A 342 -15.57 19.94 -0.78
N ASP A 343 -14.42 20.63 -0.72
CA ASP A 343 -13.78 21.29 -1.87
C ASP A 343 -12.29 20.94 -2.01
N ILE A 344 -11.67 20.34 -0.98
CA ILE A 344 -10.24 20.02 -0.93
C ILE A 344 -9.95 18.84 0.01
N THR A 345 -8.89 18.08 -0.26
CA THR A 345 -8.35 17.09 0.67
C THR A 345 -6.85 17.28 0.90
N LEU A 346 -6.32 16.75 1.99
CA LEU A 346 -4.87 16.69 2.29
C LEU A 346 -4.53 15.30 2.82
N SER A 347 -3.52 14.66 2.26
CA SER A 347 -3.08 13.35 2.74
C SER A 347 -1.57 13.17 2.71
N THR A 348 -1.06 12.52 3.76
CA THR A 348 0.33 12.06 3.86
C THR A 348 0.42 10.58 4.20
N SER A 349 1.41 9.90 3.63
CA SER A 349 2.00 8.68 4.19
C SER A 349 3.22 9.05 5.04
N ALA A 350 3.32 8.46 6.23
CA ALA A 350 4.41 8.71 7.18
C ALA A 350 5.74 8.04 6.78
N ALA A 351 5.71 7.16 5.77
CA ALA A 351 6.89 6.56 5.15
C ALA A 351 6.66 6.35 3.64
N ASN A 352 7.75 6.18 2.88
CA ASN A 352 7.69 5.81 1.47
C ASN A 352 7.31 4.32 1.31
N TYR A 353 6.43 4.02 0.36
CA TYR A 353 6.10 2.67 -0.08
C TYR A 353 7.02 2.17 -1.21
N GLY A 354 7.25 3.00 -2.22
CA GLY A 354 8.14 2.67 -3.34
C GLY A 354 8.37 3.84 -4.32
N ALA A 355 8.85 3.56 -5.53
CA ALA A 355 9.20 4.60 -6.54
C ALA A 355 7.99 5.16 -7.32
N HIS A 356 6.79 4.74 -6.95
CA HIS A 356 5.55 5.00 -7.67
C HIS A 356 4.44 5.37 -6.68
N ASP A 357 4.85 5.64 -5.44
CA ASP A 357 3.96 6.13 -4.41
C ASP A 357 3.79 7.64 -4.57
N MET A 358 2.74 8.14 -3.94
CA MET A 358 2.43 9.56 -3.84
C MET A 358 2.23 9.86 -2.37
N PRO A 359 3.33 10.12 -1.62
CA PRO A 359 3.28 10.11 -0.17
C PRO A 359 2.78 11.42 0.43
N LEU A 360 2.60 12.48 -0.37
CA LEU A 360 1.93 13.72 0.03
C LEU A 360 1.14 14.28 -1.14
N THR A 361 -0.17 14.46 -0.94
CA THR A 361 -1.12 14.86 -1.99
C THR A 361 -2.16 15.84 -1.45
N VAL A 362 -2.66 16.69 -2.35
CA VAL A 362 -3.82 17.56 -2.16
C VAL A 362 -4.72 17.43 -3.38
N ASP A 363 -5.95 16.98 -3.16
CA ASP A 363 -6.96 16.85 -4.22
C ASP A 363 -7.93 18.02 -4.17
N LEU A 364 -8.34 18.51 -5.34
CA LEU A 364 -9.18 19.70 -5.50
C LEU A 364 -10.42 19.34 -6.30
N ALA A 365 -11.57 19.89 -5.90
CA ALA A 365 -12.84 19.71 -6.62
C ALA A 365 -12.72 20.14 -8.10
N GLY A 366 -13.60 19.60 -8.94
CA GLY A 366 -13.70 19.97 -10.36
C GLY A 366 -13.59 18.77 -11.29
N ASP A 367 -13.18 19.02 -12.54
CA ASP A 367 -13.03 18.00 -13.57
C ASP A 367 -12.10 16.87 -13.09
N ARG A 368 -12.58 15.63 -13.20
CA ARG A 368 -11.83 14.40 -12.91
C ARG A 368 -10.51 14.31 -13.67
N GLN A 369 -10.45 14.86 -14.88
CA GLN A 369 -9.26 14.84 -15.73
C GLN A 369 -8.24 15.93 -15.37
N ALA A 370 -8.60 16.85 -14.46
CA ALA A 370 -7.72 17.91 -14.01
C ALA A 370 -6.59 17.37 -13.10
N VAL A 371 -5.46 18.08 -13.13
CA VAL A 371 -4.28 17.73 -12.34
C VAL A 371 -4.58 17.86 -10.84
N ARG A 372 -4.15 16.86 -10.06
CA ARG A 372 -4.08 16.92 -8.60
C ARG A 372 -2.78 17.56 -8.15
N CYS A 373 -2.71 18.00 -6.90
CA CYS A 373 -1.48 18.58 -6.35
C CYS A 373 -0.72 17.52 -5.55
N TYR A 374 0.61 17.49 -5.67
CA TYR A 374 1.39 16.40 -5.07
C TYR A 374 2.88 16.70 -4.91
N PHE A 375 3.50 16.09 -3.92
CA PHE A 375 4.95 16.01 -3.79
C PHE A 375 5.52 14.94 -4.73
N ILE A 376 6.68 15.19 -5.34
CA ILE A 376 7.42 14.17 -6.07
C ILE A 376 8.94 14.40 -6.02
N PRO A 377 9.74 13.36 -5.73
CA PRO A 377 11.20 13.42 -5.82
C PRO A 377 11.65 13.09 -7.24
N ASP A 378 12.34 14.02 -7.89
CA ASP A 378 12.75 13.87 -9.29
C ASP A 378 14.27 13.88 -9.45
N GLY A 379 14.73 13.06 -10.37
CA GLY A 379 16.12 13.09 -10.83
C GLY A 379 16.26 13.00 -12.34
N ARG A 380 15.17 13.12 -13.09
CA ARG A 380 15.14 12.84 -14.53
C ARG A 380 14.42 13.91 -15.36
N GLU A 381 14.15 15.08 -14.79
CA GLU A 381 13.40 16.17 -15.42
C GLU A 381 11.99 15.72 -15.87
N ASP A 382 11.38 14.80 -15.12
CA ASP A 382 10.04 14.27 -15.42
C ASP A 382 9.10 14.38 -14.21
N PRO A 383 8.83 15.58 -13.67
CA PRO A 383 7.94 15.77 -12.51
C PRO A 383 6.48 15.29 -12.73
N TYR A 384 6.14 14.89 -13.95
CA TYR A 384 4.80 14.49 -14.38
C TYR A 384 4.68 12.98 -14.66
N GLY A 385 5.79 12.23 -14.54
CA GLY A 385 5.87 10.78 -14.76
C GLY A 385 5.38 10.35 -16.15
N LYS A 386 5.86 11.02 -17.20
CA LYS A 386 5.55 10.73 -18.60
C LYS A 386 6.68 10.00 -19.34
N VAL A 387 7.90 10.08 -18.84
CA VAL A 387 9.07 9.43 -19.41
C VAL A 387 9.18 8.01 -18.88
N LYS A 388 8.80 7.03 -19.72
CA LYS A 388 8.90 5.62 -19.38
C LYS A 388 10.25 5.05 -19.79
N TYR A 389 10.82 4.24 -18.92
CA TYR A 389 12.04 3.48 -19.18
C TYR A 389 11.87 2.01 -18.76
N PRO A 390 12.70 1.09 -19.28
CA PRO A 390 12.67 -0.32 -18.88
C PRO A 390 13.01 -0.48 -17.40
N THR A 391 12.16 -1.20 -16.66
CA THR A 391 12.34 -1.41 -15.21
C THR A 391 12.12 -2.86 -14.81
N GLY A 392 12.86 -3.30 -13.78
CA GLY A 392 12.84 -4.67 -13.30
C GLY A 392 13.43 -5.68 -14.28
N SER A 393 13.46 -6.94 -13.89
CA SER A 393 14.02 -8.05 -14.68
C SER A 393 13.27 -8.33 -15.99
N ALA A 394 11.99 -7.95 -16.07
CA ALA A 394 11.16 -8.07 -17.27
C ALA A 394 11.15 -6.82 -18.16
N ASN A 395 11.97 -5.80 -17.86
CA ASN A 395 12.07 -4.59 -18.67
C ASN A 395 10.71 -3.91 -18.95
N HIS A 396 9.84 -3.89 -17.93
CA HIS A 396 8.54 -3.25 -18.05
C HIS A 396 8.71 -1.73 -18.22
N PRO A 397 8.10 -1.10 -19.25
CA PRO A 397 8.19 0.33 -19.44
C PRO A 397 7.36 1.05 -18.36
N LYS A 398 8.03 1.69 -17.41
CA LYS A 398 7.41 2.44 -16.31
C LYS A 398 8.04 3.82 -16.19
N ALA A 399 7.25 4.81 -15.79
CA ALA A 399 7.75 6.08 -15.30
C ALA A 399 7.79 5.95 -13.77
N LEU A 400 8.98 5.73 -13.21
CA LEU A 400 9.20 5.64 -11.77
C LEU A 400 9.99 6.86 -11.32
N HIS A 401 9.94 7.21 -10.04
CA HIS A 401 10.66 8.32 -9.43
C HIS A 401 11.77 7.82 -8.48
N LEU A 402 12.51 8.75 -7.88
CA LEU A 402 13.52 8.40 -6.87
C LEU A 402 12.84 7.79 -5.63
N LYS A 403 13.58 7.00 -4.85
CA LYS A 403 13.11 6.43 -3.56
C LYS A 403 13.91 7.00 -2.38
N PRO A 404 13.84 8.32 -2.12
CA PRO A 404 14.58 8.93 -1.03
C PRO A 404 14.08 8.43 0.33
N PHE A 405 14.81 8.80 1.39
CA PHE A 405 14.19 8.80 2.71
C PHE A 405 13.04 9.82 2.73
N TRP A 406 11.87 9.38 3.17
CA TRP A 406 10.68 10.19 3.33
C TRP A 406 10.03 9.91 4.68
N THR A 407 9.64 10.97 5.37
CA THR A 407 8.67 10.87 6.47
C THR A 407 7.76 12.08 6.53
N ALA A 408 6.56 11.92 7.07
CA ALA A 408 5.61 13.02 7.21
C ALA A 408 4.68 12.84 8.40
N ALA A 409 4.35 13.95 9.05
CA ALA A 409 3.29 14.02 10.05
C ALA A 409 2.15 14.91 9.52
N GLN A 410 0.91 14.55 9.86
CA GLN A 410 -0.26 15.33 9.50
C GLN A 410 -1.24 15.41 10.67
N ARG A 411 -1.71 16.63 10.95
CA ARG A 411 -2.85 16.89 11.82
C ARG A 411 -3.89 17.64 11.01
N THR A 412 -5.03 17.00 10.76
CA THR A 412 -6.17 17.60 10.05
C THR A 412 -5.76 18.30 8.74
N CYS A 413 -5.78 19.64 8.69
CA CYS A 413 -5.46 20.49 7.54
C CYS A 413 -3.98 20.88 7.42
N ASP A 414 -3.11 20.46 8.33
CA ASP A 414 -1.68 20.76 8.35
C ASP A 414 -0.85 19.48 8.20
N ALA A 415 0.10 19.50 7.27
CA ALA A 415 1.06 18.43 7.04
C ALA A 415 2.48 18.95 6.96
N LEU A 416 3.43 18.21 7.53
CA LEU A 416 4.87 18.48 7.47
C LEU A 416 5.56 17.23 6.92
N GLY A 417 6.15 17.33 5.74
CA GLY A 417 6.91 16.26 5.10
C GLY A 417 8.40 16.59 5.01
N LEU A 418 9.26 15.59 5.19
CA LEU A 418 10.71 15.66 5.07
C LEU A 418 11.19 14.64 4.03
N VAL A 419 11.96 15.11 3.05
CA VAL A 419 12.71 14.28 2.11
C VAL A 419 14.21 14.45 2.31
N VAL A 420 14.95 13.35 2.33
CA VAL A 420 16.42 13.33 2.33
C VAL A 420 16.91 12.38 1.25
N TYR A 421 17.74 12.88 0.34
CA TYR A 421 18.34 12.13 -0.75
C TYR A 421 19.70 11.57 -0.31
N ARG A 422 19.80 10.25 -0.26
CA ARG A 422 21.01 9.53 0.14
C ARG A 422 21.79 9.10 -1.09
N ASP A 423 23.08 8.85 -0.93
CA ASP A 423 23.95 8.45 -2.04
C ASP A 423 23.44 7.19 -2.76
N GLY A 424 22.88 6.22 -2.03
CA GLY A 424 22.28 5.02 -2.60
C GLY A 424 21.01 5.26 -3.43
N ASP A 425 20.31 6.37 -3.21
CA ASP A 425 19.08 6.71 -3.94
C ASP A 425 19.37 7.27 -5.34
N LEU A 426 20.63 7.64 -5.62
CA LEU A 426 21.05 8.38 -6.82
C LEU A 426 21.89 7.56 -7.79
N GLN A 427 22.08 6.26 -7.54
CA GLN A 427 23.01 5.40 -8.30
C GLN A 427 22.45 4.87 -9.63
N GLU A 428 21.30 5.36 -10.11
CA GLU A 428 20.76 4.92 -11.41
C GLU A 428 21.39 5.74 -12.55
N ASP A 429 21.86 5.08 -13.62
CA ASP A 429 22.46 5.72 -14.82
C ASP A 429 21.56 6.77 -15.49
N VAL A 430 20.27 6.73 -15.19
CA VAL A 430 19.24 7.63 -15.73
C VAL A 430 19.05 8.91 -14.92
N VAL A 431 19.67 9.03 -13.74
CA VAL A 431 19.61 10.24 -12.90
C VAL A 431 20.53 11.29 -13.49
N THR A 432 19.94 12.40 -13.93
CA THR A 432 20.63 13.52 -14.60
C THR A 432 20.49 14.84 -13.84
N ASN A 433 19.59 14.90 -12.85
CA ASN A 433 19.41 16.02 -11.96
C ASN A 433 18.99 15.54 -10.56
N LEU A 434 18.76 16.46 -9.62
CA LEU A 434 18.18 16.18 -8.31
C LEU A 434 17.29 17.34 -7.86
N GLN A 435 15.98 17.12 -7.88
CA GLN A 435 14.98 18.14 -7.58
C GLN A 435 13.87 17.61 -6.67
N THR A 436 13.40 18.47 -5.76
CA THR A 436 12.15 18.25 -5.04
C THR A 436 11.07 19.09 -5.68
N HIS A 437 9.93 18.49 -6.01
CA HIS A 437 8.77 19.21 -6.51
C HIS A 437 7.56 19.10 -5.61
N PHE A 438 6.75 20.17 -5.64
CA PHE A 438 5.34 20.10 -5.32
C PHE A 438 4.54 20.57 -6.53
N VAL A 439 3.95 19.65 -7.26
CA VAL A 439 3.12 19.90 -8.44
C VAL A 439 1.77 20.45 -8.00
N LEU A 440 1.26 21.41 -8.76
CA LEU A 440 0.06 22.21 -8.51
C LEU A 440 -0.78 22.28 -9.79
N ARG A 441 -2.10 22.40 -9.63
CA ARG A 441 -3.01 22.64 -10.75
C ARG A 441 -2.79 24.04 -11.34
N ARG A 442 -2.63 24.13 -12.65
CA ARG A 442 -2.37 25.41 -13.33
C ARG A 442 -3.57 26.36 -13.26
N GLN A 443 -4.78 25.84 -13.43
CA GLN A 443 -6.02 26.63 -13.35
C GLN A 443 -6.31 27.00 -11.88
N ASN A 444 -6.14 28.28 -11.54
CA ASN A 444 -6.30 28.81 -10.19
C ASN A 444 -6.85 30.26 -10.21
N ASP A 445 -7.34 30.73 -9.08
CA ASP A 445 -7.90 32.09 -8.93
C ASP A 445 -6.87 33.15 -8.51
N GLY A 446 -5.67 32.71 -8.13
CA GLY A 446 -4.60 33.59 -7.73
C GLY A 446 -3.47 32.88 -7.01
N VAL A 447 -2.28 33.48 -7.12
CA VAL A 447 -1.04 33.04 -6.49
C VAL A 447 -0.46 34.18 -5.68
N TRP A 448 0.03 33.89 -4.47
CA TRP A 448 0.73 34.83 -3.61
C TRP A 448 2.07 34.24 -3.16
N ILE A 449 3.11 35.07 -3.17
CA ILE A 449 4.43 34.74 -2.62
C ILE A 449 4.79 35.83 -1.63
N GLY A 450 5.08 35.46 -0.38
CA GLY A 450 5.46 36.42 0.65
C GLY A 450 4.38 37.50 0.91
N GLY A 451 3.10 37.13 0.80
CA GLY A 451 1.97 38.06 0.95
C GLY A 451 1.64 38.90 -0.29
N LYS A 452 2.46 38.83 -1.34
CA LYS A 452 2.30 39.65 -2.56
C LYS A 452 1.68 38.82 -3.68
N PRO A 453 0.66 39.33 -4.39
CA PRO A 453 0.12 38.63 -5.56
C PRO A 453 1.19 38.50 -6.63
N VAL A 454 1.22 37.35 -7.30
CA VAL A 454 2.15 37.02 -8.37
C VAL A 454 1.36 36.71 -9.64
N ALA A 455 1.66 37.43 -10.72
CA ALA A 455 1.29 37.03 -12.06
C ALA A 455 2.51 36.37 -12.72
N LEU A 456 2.38 35.12 -13.13
CA LEU A 456 3.40 34.47 -13.96
C LEU A 456 3.29 35.00 -15.39
N ALA A 457 4.43 35.13 -16.06
CA ALA A 457 4.47 35.44 -17.47
C ALA A 457 3.80 34.32 -18.29
N GLU A 458 3.42 34.61 -19.53
CA GLU A 458 2.91 33.58 -20.44
C GLU A 458 3.99 32.52 -20.68
N ALA A 459 3.69 31.28 -20.28
CA ALA A 459 4.61 30.15 -20.40
C ALA A 459 4.25 29.28 -21.60
N THR A 460 5.28 28.83 -22.33
CA THR A 460 5.19 27.77 -23.34
C THR A 460 6.12 26.63 -22.98
N GLU A 461 5.93 25.43 -23.55
CA GLU A 461 6.85 24.30 -23.32
C GLU A 461 8.31 24.60 -23.68
N LYS A 462 8.55 25.59 -24.56
CA LYS A 462 9.91 26.04 -24.92
C LYS A 462 10.44 27.15 -24.02
N GLU A 463 9.54 27.92 -23.42
CA GLU A 463 9.86 29.08 -22.58
C GLU A 463 9.04 29.02 -21.28
N PRO A 464 9.47 28.20 -20.30
CA PRO A 464 8.82 28.13 -18.99
C PRO A 464 8.86 29.46 -18.25
N ALA A 465 7.75 29.87 -17.64
CA ALA A 465 7.73 31.02 -16.74
C ALA A 465 8.22 30.62 -15.35
N ARG A 466 9.09 31.43 -14.76
CA ARG A 466 9.69 31.15 -13.44
C ARG A 466 9.60 32.36 -12.53
N LYS A 467 9.20 32.13 -11.28
CA LYS A 467 9.25 33.12 -10.21
C LYS A 467 10.03 32.55 -9.04
N ALA A 468 11.18 33.16 -8.72
CA ALA A 468 12.00 32.76 -7.58
C ALA A 468 11.22 32.87 -6.26
N LEU A 469 11.52 31.95 -5.34
CA LEU A 469 10.97 31.88 -3.99
C LEU A 469 12.13 31.79 -3.00
N ASP A 470 12.15 32.65 -1.99
CA ASP A 470 13.16 32.55 -0.92
C ASP A 470 12.74 31.53 0.15
N LEU A 471 13.73 30.97 0.87
CA LEU A 471 13.45 30.06 1.97
C LEU A 471 12.59 30.78 3.02
N SER A 472 11.62 30.04 3.58
CA SER A 472 10.60 30.57 4.49
C SER A 472 9.57 31.53 3.88
N GLU A 473 9.64 31.93 2.60
CA GLU A 473 8.52 32.64 1.97
C GLU A 473 7.32 31.69 1.78
N PRO A 474 6.12 32.06 2.25
CA PRO A 474 4.93 31.27 1.98
C PRO A 474 4.49 31.45 0.53
N LEU A 475 4.20 30.34 -0.13
CA LEU A 475 3.45 30.27 -1.39
C LEU A 475 2.00 29.94 -1.07
N VAL A 476 1.05 30.74 -1.56
CA VAL A 476 -0.38 30.47 -1.42
C VAL A 476 -1.02 30.44 -2.80
N VAL A 477 -1.87 29.44 -3.05
CA VAL A 477 -2.67 29.32 -4.27
C VAL A 477 -4.14 29.12 -3.91
N ARG A 478 -5.05 29.85 -4.56
CA ARG A 478 -6.50 29.75 -4.35
C ARG A 478 -7.19 29.01 -5.49
N TYR A 479 -8.16 28.16 -5.14
CA TYR A 479 -9.00 27.40 -6.07
C TYR A 479 -10.47 27.44 -5.62
N GLY A 480 -11.23 28.39 -6.12
CA GLY A 480 -12.61 28.67 -5.71
C GLY A 480 -12.70 28.94 -4.20
N THR A 481 -13.36 28.01 -3.51
CA THR A 481 -13.54 28.03 -2.05
C THR A 481 -12.41 27.35 -1.28
N ALA A 482 -11.44 26.75 -1.98
CA ALA A 482 -10.28 26.10 -1.40
C ALA A 482 -8.99 26.91 -1.58
N ALA A 483 -7.98 26.63 -0.75
CA ALA A 483 -6.65 27.18 -0.89
C ALA A 483 -5.57 26.22 -0.39
N ILE A 484 -4.37 26.34 -0.96
CA ILE A 484 -3.17 25.60 -0.54
C ILE A 484 -2.12 26.62 -0.11
N GLY A 485 -1.61 26.49 1.10
CA GLY A 485 -0.47 27.22 1.64
C GLY A 485 0.72 26.28 1.73
N ILE A 486 1.86 26.71 1.22
CA ILE A 486 3.11 25.93 1.18
C ILE A 486 4.22 26.79 1.76
N ARG A 487 5.02 26.22 2.68
CA ARG A 487 6.26 26.83 3.17
C ARG A 487 7.37 25.80 3.15
N VAL A 488 8.51 26.15 2.54
CA VAL A 488 9.73 25.35 2.67
C VAL A 488 10.38 25.71 4.01
N VAL A 489 10.36 24.76 4.95
CA VAL A 489 10.82 24.94 6.33
C VAL A 489 12.33 24.74 6.43
N TRP A 490 12.85 23.81 5.65
CA TRP A 490 14.27 23.49 5.56
C TRP A 490 14.58 23.01 4.14
N ALA A 491 15.75 23.35 3.62
CA ALA A 491 16.24 22.78 2.37
C ALA A 491 17.77 22.85 2.30
N ARG A 492 18.39 21.84 1.68
CA ARG A 492 19.85 21.75 1.52
C ARG A 492 20.21 21.13 0.17
N ALA A 493 21.17 21.71 -0.52
CA ALA A 493 21.74 21.17 -1.74
C ALA A 493 22.90 20.20 -1.46
N GLN A 494 23.40 19.53 -2.51
CA GLN A 494 24.47 18.52 -2.42
C GLN A 494 25.83 19.07 -1.93
N ASP A 495 26.01 20.40 -1.92
CA ASP A 495 27.20 21.09 -1.41
C ASP A 495 26.97 21.75 -0.03
N ALA A 496 25.92 21.34 0.67
CA ALA A 496 25.43 21.91 1.93
C ALA A 496 24.91 23.37 1.87
N THR A 497 24.85 23.98 0.69
CA THR A 497 24.29 25.34 0.52
C THR A 497 22.76 25.34 0.47
N GLN A 498 22.17 26.52 0.59
CA GLN A 498 20.74 26.69 0.35
C GLN A 498 20.44 26.50 -1.15
N PRO A 499 19.49 25.62 -1.53
CA PRO A 499 19.11 25.41 -2.92
C PRO A 499 18.31 26.58 -3.50
N ALA A 500 18.37 26.74 -4.82
CA ALA A 500 17.49 27.67 -5.53
C ALA A 500 16.06 27.10 -5.58
N MET A 501 15.06 27.96 -5.42
CA MET A 501 13.65 27.55 -5.45
C MET A 501 12.84 28.50 -6.32
N ALA A 502 11.84 27.95 -7.01
CA ALA A 502 10.95 28.74 -7.84
C ALA A 502 9.57 28.09 -7.98
N LEU A 503 8.56 28.93 -8.15
CA LEU A 503 7.32 28.53 -8.82
C LEU A 503 7.55 28.55 -10.33
N VAL A 504 7.25 27.44 -10.99
CA VAL A 504 7.48 27.23 -12.42
C VAL A 504 6.18 26.82 -13.09
N ASP A 505 5.80 27.55 -14.13
CA ASP A 505 4.80 27.11 -15.10
C ASP A 505 5.56 26.65 -16.35
N ASP A 506 5.58 25.33 -16.59
CA ASP A 506 6.30 24.75 -17.72
C ASP A 506 5.54 24.93 -19.05
N GLY A 507 4.36 25.57 -19.06
CA GLY A 507 3.56 25.76 -20.27
C GLY A 507 3.02 24.45 -20.88
N ASN A 508 3.07 23.35 -20.13
CA ASN A 508 2.68 22.01 -20.56
C ASN A 508 1.18 21.90 -20.88
N GLY A 509 0.85 20.98 -21.79
CA GLY A 509 -0.54 20.63 -22.11
C GLY A 509 -1.30 19.87 -21.01
N PHE A 510 -0.65 19.50 -19.90
CA PHE A 510 -1.31 18.78 -18.80
C PHE A 510 -2.11 19.71 -17.89
N GLY A 511 -1.82 21.01 -17.88
CA GLY A 511 -2.42 21.95 -16.93
C GLY A 511 -1.76 21.87 -15.54
N ALA A 512 -0.45 21.62 -15.49
CA ALA A 512 0.32 21.59 -14.25
C ALA A 512 1.30 22.78 -14.14
N MET A 513 1.51 23.27 -12.92
CA MET A 513 2.64 24.11 -12.53
C MET A 513 3.34 23.43 -11.33
N ARG A 514 4.51 23.90 -10.89
CA ARG A 514 5.24 23.27 -9.78
C ARG A 514 6.04 24.26 -8.96
N LEU A 515 6.04 24.08 -7.64
CA LEU A 515 7.16 24.53 -6.82
C LEU A 515 8.33 23.57 -7.05
N THR A 516 9.51 24.09 -7.35
CA THR A 516 10.74 23.31 -7.52
C THR A 516 11.83 23.78 -6.57
N ILE A 517 12.61 22.83 -6.05
CA ILE A 517 13.80 23.04 -5.22
C ILE A 517 14.96 22.30 -5.88
N ASP A 518 16.01 23.02 -6.26
CA ASP A 518 17.15 22.47 -7.02
C ASP A 518 18.33 22.13 -6.10
N HIS A 519 18.52 20.82 -5.89
CA HIS A 519 19.53 20.28 -5.00
C HIS A 519 20.85 19.93 -5.70
N HIS A 520 20.84 19.80 -7.02
CA HIS A 520 21.96 19.23 -7.76
C HIS A 520 23.18 20.15 -7.73
N ARG A 521 24.36 19.55 -7.56
CA ARG A 521 25.66 20.26 -7.61
C ARG A 521 26.69 19.40 -8.31
N GLN A 522 27.65 20.06 -8.97
CA GLN A 522 28.77 19.38 -9.62
C GLN A 522 29.66 18.61 -8.63
N SER A 523 29.73 19.06 -7.38
CA SER A 523 30.48 18.39 -6.31
C SER A 523 29.54 18.07 -5.15
N VAL A 524 29.51 16.80 -4.75
CA VAL A 524 28.68 16.32 -3.64
C VAL A 524 29.53 16.25 -2.38
N SER A 525 29.14 17.00 -1.35
CA SER A 525 29.76 17.02 -0.03
C SER A 525 28.77 16.83 1.12
N ALA A 526 27.46 16.77 0.83
CA ALA A 526 26.40 16.56 1.81
C ALA A 526 25.16 15.89 1.20
N GLN A 527 24.39 15.19 2.02
CA GLN A 527 23.06 14.71 1.66
C GLN A 527 22.12 15.91 1.45
N ALA A 528 21.47 15.95 0.28
CA ALA A 528 20.47 16.95 -0.03
C ALA A 528 19.11 16.61 0.55
N GLY A 529 18.21 17.59 0.66
CA GLY A 529 16.85 17.35 1.12
C GLY A 529 16.03 18.62 1.24
N ALA A 530 14.74 18.45 1.53
CA ALA A 530 13.81 19.54 1.76
C ALA A 530 12.72 19.12 2.75
N ALA A 531 12.13 20.11 3.43
CA ALA A 531 10.96 19.93 4.26
C ALA A 531 9.85 20.90 3.86
N LEU A 532 8.66 20.36 3.60
CA LEU A 532 7.49 21.08 3.11
C LEU A 532 6.42 21.09 4.19
N TRP A 533 6.00 22.28 4.61
CA TRP A 533 4.78 22.47 5.38
C TRP A 533 3.65 22.86 4.43
N ILE A 534 2.60 22.03 4.40
CA ILE A 534 1.38 22.25 3.63
C ILE A 534 0.23 22.54 4.60
N ARG A 535 -0.53 23.60 4.34
CA ARG A 535 -1.83 23.86 4.96
C ARG A 535 -2.92 23.96 3.90
N VAL A 536 -4.02 23.25 4.08
CA VAL A 536 -5.20 23.40 3.22
C VAL A 536 -6.26 24.26 3.90
N GLY A 537 -6.94 25.09 3.11
CA GLY A 537 -8.09 25.88 3.53
C GLY A 537 -9.32 25.47 2.73
N SER A 538 -10.45 25.32 3.42
CA SER A 538 -11.73 24.88 2.86
C SER A 538 -12.83 25.89 3.21
N ARG A 539 -13.92 25.95 2.41
CA ARG A 539 -15.09 26.83 2.64
C ARG A 539 -14.77 28.33 2.69
N LEU A 540 -13.74 28.75 1.96
CA LEU A 540 -13.27 30.13 1.80
C LEU A 540 -14.08 30.88 0.73
N ALA A 541 -15.41 30.79 0.82
CA ALA A 541 -16.35 31.28 -0.20
C ALA A 541 -16.33 32.80 -0.43
N THR A 542 -15.72 33.58 0.47
CA THR A 542 -15.60 35.04 0.32
C THR A 542 -14.14 35.47 0.36
N ASP A 543 -13.82 36.58 -0.31
CA ASP A 543 -12.48 37.17 -0.28
C ASP A 543 -12.02 37.57 1.12
N GLU A 544 -12.95 37.87 2.02
CA GLU A 544 -12.65 38.14 3.42
C GLU A 544 -12.19 36.88 4.15
N ARG A 545 -12.93 35.77 4.02
CA ARG A 545 -12.54 34.48 4.62
C ARG A 545 -11.20 33.99 4.06
N PHE A 546 -11.02 34.08 2.74
CA PHE A 546 -9.75 33.73 2.10
C PHE A 546 -8.60 34.60 2.62
N ARG A 547 -8.77 35.93 2.68
CA ARG A 547 -7.74 36.85 3.20
C ARG A 547 -7.40 36.55 4.66
N ALA A 548 -8.39 36.28 5.51
CA ALA A 548 -8.17 35.94 6.91
C ALA A 548 -7.35 34.65 7.06
N TRP A 549 -7.75 33.58 6.35
CA TRP A 549 -7.02 32.30 6.35
C TRP A 549 -5.59 32.47 5.81
N ARG A 550 -5.44 33.18 4.68
CA ARG A 550 -4.14 33.45 4.05
C ARG A 550 -3.22 34.21 5.00
N SER A 551 -3.69 35.32 5.56
CA SER A 551 -2.92 36.14 6.49
C SER A 551 -2.49 35.37 7.74
N ALA A 552 -3.35 34.47 8.26
CA ALA A 552 -2.98 33.60 9.37
C ALA A 552 -1.84 32.63 9.01
N PHE A 553 -1.90 31.97 7.84
CA PHE A 553 -0.83 31.08 7.39
C PHE A 553 0.48 31.83 7.06
N GLU A 554 0.37 33.00 6.42
CA GLU A 554 1.53 33.82 6.06
C GLU A 554 2.28 34.32 7.31
N ALA A 555 1.53 34.71 8.35
CA ALA A 555 2.06 35.14 9.64
C ALA A 555 2.67 33.99 10.46
N ALA A 556 2.14 32.77 10.32
CA ALA A 556 2.62 31.62 11.08
C ALA A 556 4.04 31.20 10.64
N LYS A 557 4.91 30.93 11.61
CA LYS A 557 6.32 30.55 11.40
C LYS A 557 6.60 29.18 12.03
N PRO A 558 7.53 28.38 11.47
CA PRO A 558 8.00 27.17 12.12
C PRO A 558 8.52 27.48 13.53
N THR A 559 8.16 26.65 14.51
CA THR A 559 8.66 26.77 15.89
C THR A 559 10.09 26.23 15.99
N THR A 560 10.37 25.15 15.25
CA THR A 560 11.67 24.46 15.25
C THR A 560 12.05 24.10 13.82
N ALA A 561 13.31 24.33 13.46
CA ALA A 561 13.87 23.97 12.15
C ALA A 561 15.36 23.59 12.28
N ASP A 562 15.64 22.60 13.13
CA ASP A 562 17.00 22.22 13.50
C ASP A 562 17.49 21.08 12.61
N ALA A 563 18.64 21.28 11.96
CA ALA A 563 19.31 20.25 11.17
C ALA A 563 20.77 20.15 11.62
N THR A 564 21.15 18.98 12.12
CA THR A 564 22.52 18.67 12.59
C THR A 564 23.05 17.44 11.87
N ALA A 565 24.30 17.06 12.14
CA ALA A 565 24.86 15.79 11.65
C ALA A 565 24.14 14.56 12.26
N ALA A 566 23.52 14.69 13.44
CA ALA A 566 22.83 13.60 14.12
C ALA A 566 21.39 13.37 13.61
N GLY A 567 20.77 14.38 13.02
CA GLY A 567 19.39 14.31 12.58
C GLY A 567 18.74 15.67 12.31
N ILE A 568 17.47 15.62 11.94
CA ILE A 568 16.64 16.77 11.60
C ILE A 568 15.40 16.76 12.52
N ARG A 569 15.11 17.90 13.16
CA ARG A 569 13.91 18.10 13.99
C ARG A 569 13.18 19.35 13.52
N LEU A 570 11.90 19.19 13.18
CA LEU A 570 11.06 20.26 12.64
C LEU A 570 9.73 20.31 13.39
N GLU A 571 9.23 21.51 13.62
CA GLU A 571 7.90 21.73 14.22
C GLU A 571 7.25 22.97 13.60
N VAL A 572 5.97 22.84 13.26
CA VAL A 572 5.14 23.94 12.75
C VAL A 572 3.86 24.10 13.57
N PRO A 573 3.37 25.34 13.76
CA PRO A 573 2.13 25.60 14.47
C PRO A 573 0.92 25.27 13.58
N GLY A 574 0.43 24.04 13.67
CA GLY A 574 -0.81 23.61 13.00
C GLY A 574 -2.05 24.27 13.61
N THR A 575 -3.14 24.30 12.83
CA THR A 575 -4.40 24.96 13.21
C THR A 575 -5.05 24.28 14.42
N ASP A 576 -5.00 22.94 14.47
CA ASP A 576 -5.58 22.13 15.54
C ASP A 576 -4.52 21.59 16.53
N GLY A 577 -3.36 22.24 16.57
CA GLY A 577 -2.21 21.85 17.40
C GLY A 577 -0.94 21.63 16.57
N PRO A 578 0.22 21.46 17.23
CA PRO A 578 1.50 21.32 16.55
C PRO A 578 1.54 20.08 15.65
N VAL A 579 2.31 20.22 14.56
CA VAL A 579 2.75 19.13 13.70
C VAL A 579 4.27 19.11 13.75
N SER A 580 4.87 18.00 14.17
CA SER A 580 6.31 17.87 14.29
C SER A 580 6.81 16.54 13.74
N LEU A 581 8.07 16.56 13.31
CA LEU A 581 8.81 15.36 12.97
C LEU A 581 10.25 15.47 13.46
N SER A 582 10.82 14.34 13.86
CA SER A 582 12.23 14.17 14.16
C SER A 582 12.72 12.92 13.44
N ALA A 583 13.83 13.02 12.70
CA ALA A 583 14.44 11.89 12.00
C ALA A 583 15.94 11.86 12.27
N ALA A 584 16.45 10.72 12.70
CA ALA A 584 17.88 10.54 12.96
C ALA A 584 18.65 10.13 11.70
N ALA A 585 19.90 10.57 11.60
CA ALA A 585 20.84 10.02 10.62
C ALA A 585 21.12 8.53 10.96
N PRO A 586 21.39 7.66 9.96
CA PRO A 586 21.71 7.96 8.57
C PRO A 586 20.49 8.06 7.61
N PHE A 587 19.26 8.12 8.14
CA PHE A 587 18.02 8.18 7.35
C PHE A 587 17.78 6.91 6.51
N ASP A 588 18.18 5.75 7.02
CA ASP A 588 17.81 4.45 6.47
C ASP A 588 16.41 4.00 6.93
N ARG A 589 15.95 2.83 6.47
CA ARG A 589 14.61 2.30 6.81
C ARG A 589 14.46 1.99 8.32
N GLY A 590 15.57 1.82 9.04
CA GLY A 590 15.58 1.55 10.49
C GLY A 590 15.84 2.78 11.34
N SER A 591 16.09 3.93 10.73
CA SER A 591 16.44 5.15 11.45
C SER A 591 15.26 5.60 12.33
N PRO A 592 15.52 5.97 13.60
CA PRO A 592 14.47 6.47 14.49
C PRO A 592 13.74 7.68 13.89
N VAL A 593 12.41 7.61 13.95
CA VAL A 593 11.51 8.66 13.50
C VAL A 593 10.41 8.87 14.54
N ASP A 594 10.30 10.10 15.04
CA ASP A 594 9.23 10.52 15.95
C ASP A 594 8.31 11.51 15.23
N LEU A 595 7.00 11.27 15.27
CA LEU A 595 5.99 12.07 14.57
C LEU A 595 4.90 12.53 15.54
N VAL A 596 4.49 13.80 15.41
CA VAL A 596 3.34 14.35 16.12
C VAL A 596 2.37 14.95 15.09
N PRO A 597 1.11 14.50 15.04
CA PRO A 597 0.52 13.41 15.82
C PRO A 597 1.19 12.06 15.55
N GLU A 598 1.09 11.15 16.52
CA GLU A 598 1.60 9.79 16.36
C GLU A 598 0.91 9.08 15.18
N PRO A 599 1.61 8.20 14.44
CA PRO A 599 1.01 7.38 13.40
C PRO A 599 -0.10 6.46 13.92
N SER A 600 -1.15 6.22 13.12
CA SER A 600 -2.20 5.26 13.52
C SER A 600 -1.77 3.82 13.26
N ARG A 601 -2.07 2.93 14.21
CA ARG A 601 -1.91 1.47 14.09
C ARG A 601 -3.24 0.76 13.76
N ALA A 602 -4.28 1.52 13.45
CA ALA A 602 -5.56 0.97 13.05
C ALA A 602 -5.50 0.31 11.67
N VAL A 603 -6.37 -0.67 11.41
CA VAL A 603 -6.52 -1.24 10.06
C VAL A 603 -7.21 -0.22 9.14
N LEU A 604 -8.25 0.44 9.66
CA LEU A 604 -8.89 1.58 9.02
C LEU A 604 -9.64 2.37 10.08
N GLU A 605 -9.07 3.48 10.52
CA GLU A 605 -9.66 4.41 11.49
C GLU A 605 -10.36 5.54 10.77
N ILE A 606 -11.62 5.80 11.14
CA ILE A 606 -12.43 6.87 10.56
C ILE A 606 -12.99 7.73 11.70
N THR A 607 -12.87 9.05 11.55
CA THR A 607 -13.51 10.05 12.41
C THR A 607 -14.31 11.00 11.53
N CYS A 608 -15.62 11.09 11.75
CA CYS A 608 -16.49 12.02 11.04
C CYS A 608 -17.82 12.23 11.79
N PRO A 609 -18.53 13.36 11.56
CA PRO A 609 -19.78 13.66 12.25
C PRO A 609 -20.82 12.53 12.24
N GLY A 610 -20.95 11.82 11.12
CA GLY A 610 -21.96 10.76 10.97
C GLY A 610 -21.66 9.45 11.71
N LEU A 611 -20.41 9.21 12.12
CA LEU A 611 -20.01 8.06 12.95
C LEU A 611 -19.89 8.40 14.45
N GLY A 612 -20.00 9.68 14.81
CA GLY A 612 -19.79 10.18 16.16
C GLY A 612 -18.42 10.84 16.35
N PRO A 613 -18.16 11.39 17.55
CA PRO A 613 -16.95 12.17 17.83
C PRO A 613 -15.70 11.30 17.98
N ASP A 614 -15.85 10.02 18.31
CA ASP A 614 -14.74 9.12 18.61
C ASP A 614 -14.23 8.42 17.34
N ALA A 615 -12.91 8.23 17.28
CA ALA A 615 -12.29 7.49 16.19
C ALA A 615 -12.60 5.99 16.31
N ALA A 616 -13.03 5.36 15.21
CA ALA A 616 -13.35 3.95 15.16
C ALA A 616 -12.46 3.21 14.15
N ASP A 617 -11.73 2.18 14.61
CA ASP A 617 -11.06 1.21 13.74
C ASP A 617 -12.09 0.25 13.13
N VAL A 618 -12.84 0.76 12.15
CA VAL A 618 -13.85 -0.01 11.40
C VAL A 618 -13.22 -1.19 10.68
N GLY A 619 -11.94 -1.08 10.31
CA GLY A 619 -11.20 -2.15 9.64
C GLY A 619 -11.07 -3.40 10.51
N LYS A 620 -10.68 -3.24 11.79
CA LYS A 620 -10.67 -4.37 12.74
C LYS A 620 -12.07 -4.92 13.00
N GLN A 621 -13.07 -4.06 13.17
CA GLN A 621 -14.45 -4.49 13.40
C GLN A 621 -14.98 -5.38 12.26
N ILE A 622 -14.60 -5.09 11.00
CA ILE A 622 -14.97 -5.91 9.83
C ILE A 622 -14.31 -7.30 9.87
N LEU A 623 -13.05 -7.38 10.31
CA LEU A 623 -12.23 -8.58 10.21
C LEU A 623 -12.25 -9.47 11.48
N ASP A 624 -12.64 -8.91 12.62
CA ASP A 624 -12.49 -9.47 13.96
C ASP A 624 -13.15 -10.85 14.16
N ASP A 625 -14.22 -11.13 13.41
CA ASP A 625 -15.03 -12.36 13.51
C ASP A 625 -14.70 -13.41 12.44
N VAL A 626 -13.76 -13.10 11.55
CA VAL A 626 -13.36 -13.93 10.41
C VAL A 626 -12.27 -14.90 10.84
N GLU A 627 -12.29 -16.16 10.38
CA GLU A 627 -11.14 -17.05 10.58
C GLU A 627 -9.99 -16.67 9.63
N PRO A 628 -8.72 -16.80 10.04
CA PRO A 628 -8.25 -17.35 11.31
C PRO A 628 -8.11 -16.31 12.45
N ILE A 629 -8.54 -15.07 12.24
CA ILE A 629 -8.41 -13.97 13.21
C ILE A 629 -9.16 -14.28 14.51
N ARG A 630 -10.39 -14.80 14.40
CA ARG A 630 -11.17 -15.25 15.56
C ARG A 630 -10.43 -16.33 16.37
N GLY A 631 -9.79 -17.29 15.69
CA GLY A 631 -8.89 -18.26 16.33
C GLY A 631 -7.72 -17.59 17.05
N TYR A 632 -7.00 -16.71 16.35
CA TYR A 632 -5.83 -16.00 16.87
C TYR A 632 -6.18 -15.11 18.09
N ARG A 633 -7.28 -14.37 18.05
CA ARG A 633 -7.76 -13.55 19.17
C ARG A 633 -8.11 -14.39 20.40
N ARG A 634 -8.66 -15.59 20.21
CA ARG A 634 -8.89 -16.53 21.32
C ARG A 634 -7.59 -17.04 21.94
N GLN A 635 -6.54 -17.25 21.13
CA GLN A 635 -5.21 -17.59 21.66
C GLN A 635 -4.61 -16.42 22.43
N LEU A 636 -4.64 -15.21 21.86
CA LEU A 636 -4.18 -13.99 22.53
C LEU A 636 -4.88 -13.77 23.88
N ALA A 637 -6.20 -13.96 23.95
CA ALA A 637 -6.97 -13.80 25.19
C ALA A 637 -6.64 -14.85 26.28
N ARG A 638 -6.01 -15.98 25.91
CA ARG A 638 -5.60 -17.05 26.82
C ARG A 638 -4.12 -16.98 27.20
N LEU A 639 -3.33 -16.14 26.52
CA LEU A 639 -1.89 -16.00 26.73
C LEU A 639 -1.61 -15.65 28.20
N GLN A 640 -0.92 -16.56 28.90
CA GLN A 640 -0.52 -16.32 30.28
C GLN A 640 0.82 -15.58 30.32
N PRO A 641 0.97 -14.52 31.13
CA PRO A 641 2.26 -13.87 31.29
C PRO A 641 3.29 -14.82 31.91
N ILE A 642 4.52 -14.78 31.41
CA ILE A 642 5.67 -15.47 31.97
C ILE A 642 6.22 -14.63 33.11
N ALA A 643 6.08 -15.11 34.35
CA ALA A 643 6.56 -14.42 35.54
C ALA A 643 8.09 -14.47 35.62
N ILE A 644 8.74 -13.30 35.65
CA ILE A 644 10.18 -13.19 35.88
C ILE A 644 10.40 -12.72 37.33
N PRO A 645 10.83 -13.60 38.24
CA PRO A 645 10.95 -13.29 39.66
C PRO A 645 12.08 -12.28 39.93
N PRO A 646 12.17 -11.70 41.15
CA PRO A 646 13.28 -10.82 41.55
C PRO A 646 14.67 -11.46 41.42
N ALA A 647 14.77 -12.78 41.61
CA ALA A 647 16.00 -13.55 41.37
C ALA A 647 16.46 -13.46 39.90
N GLY A 648 15.52 -13.22 38.98
CA GLY A 648 15.76 -12.93 37.58
C GLY A 648 15.85 -14.13 36.66
N GLU A 649 15.58 -15.35 37.16
CA GLU A 649 15.66 -16.59 36.41
C GLU A 649 14.28 -17.20 36.11
N ALA A 650 14.02 -17.52 34.84
CA ALA A 650 12.84 -18.27 34.41
C ALA A 650 13.09 -18.98 33.08
N ALA A 651 12.52 -20.18 32.90
CA ALA A 651 12.51 -20.91 31.62
C ALA A 651 11.07 -21.30 31.25
N TRP A 652 10.75 -21.29 29.96
CA TRP A 652 9.44 -21.68 29.45
C TRP A 652 9.54 -22.32 28.06
N GLU A 653 8.50 -23.03 27.67
CA GLU A 653 8.40 -23.68 26.35
C GLU A 653 8.05 -22.64 25.28
N ALA A 654 8.62 -22.79 24.08
CA ALA A 654 8.40 -21.85 23.01
C ALA A 654 6.94 -21.87 22.52
N GLU A 655 6.30 -23.04 22.54
CA GLU A 655 4.91 -23.19 22.13
C GLU A 655 3.88 -22.63 23.14
N ASP A 656 4.31 -22.18 24.32
CA ASP A 656 3.45 -21.41 25.24
C ASP A 656 3.23 -19.97 24.75
N GLY A 657 4.01 -19.53 23.75
CA GLY A 657 3.89 -18.22 23.14
C GLY A 657 2.75 -18.11 22.12
N LEU A 658 2.35 -16.87 21.83
CA LEU A 658 1.42 -16.56 20.75
C LEU A 658 2.12 -16.67 19.40
N VAL A 659 1.83 -17.74 18.65
CA VAL A 659 2.41 -18.01 17.34
C VAL A 659 1.63 -17.29 16.24
N PHE A 660 2.31 -16.43 15.49
CA PHE A 660 1.83 -15.81 14.27
C PHE A 660 2.25 -16.65 13.05
N PRO A 661 1.34 -16.92 12.10
CA PRO A 661 1.61 -17.79 10.96
C PRO A 661 2.83 -17.42 10.10
N GLU A 662 3.34 -18.42 9.38
CA GLU A 662 4.74 -18.58 8.91
C GLU A 662 5.72 -19.05 10.00
N MET A 663 5.24 -19.11 11.25
CA MET A 663 5.70 -20.07 12.25
C MET A 663 4.53 -20.99 12.62
N ALA A 664 4.86 -22.19 13.05
CA ALA A 664 3.90 -23.15 13.57
C ALA A 664 4.51 -23.91 14.74
N VAL A 665 3.65 -24.45 15.60
CA VAL A 665 4.04 -25.48 16.55
C VAL A 665 4.26 -26.77 15.78
N VAL A 666 5.42 -27.40 15.96
CA VAL A 666 5.85 -28.61 15.28
C VAL A 666 6.14 -29.67 16.33
N GLU A 667 5.69 -30.90 16.09
CA GLU A 667 6.03 -32.05 16.93
C GLU A 667 7.47 -32.50 16.61
N ASP A 668 8.31 -32.57 17.64
CA ASP A 668 9.66 -33.14 17.59
C ASP A 668 9.94 -33.83 18.93
N THR A 669 10.05 -35.16 18.91
CA THR A 669 10.29 -35.96 20.12
C THR A 669 11.62 -35.66 20.82
N ALA A 670 12.56 -35.00 20.14
CA ALA A 670 13.83 -34.56 20.73
C ALA A 670 13.74 -33.16 21.37
N ALA A 671 12.67 -32.40 21.10
CA ALA A 671 12.38 -31.14 21.76
C ALA A 671 11.85 -31.36 23.19
N SER A 672 11.93 -30.34 24.03
CA SER A 672 11.31 -30.38 25.35
C SER A 672 9.80 -30.50 25.19
N ALA A 673 9.15 -31.27 26.07
CA ALA A 673 7.73 -31.61 25.97
C ALA A 673 7.27 -32.20 24.61
N GLY A 674 8.20 -32.61 23.73
CA GLY A 674 7.93 -33.20 22.41
C GLY A 674 7.53 -32.20 21.32
N ARG A 675 7.63 -30.88 21.55
CA ARG A 675 7.16 -29.86 20.61
C ARG A 675 8.09 -28.66 20.59
N CYS A 676 8.03 -27.90 19.50
CA CYS A 676 8.78 -26.66 19.34
C CYS A 676 8.04 -25.70 18.42
N VAL A 677 8.55 -24.49 18.25
CA VAL A 677 8.05 -23.51 17.28
C VAL A 677 9.09 -23.29 16.19
N GLY A 678 8.68 -23.36 14.94
CA GLY A 678 9.57 -23.15 13.81
C GLY A 678 8.86 -22.73 12.54
N SER A 679 9.65 -22.33 11.56
CA SER A 679 9.20 -22.09 10.19
C SER A 679 9.71 -23.20 9.29
N SER A 680 8.95 -23.59 8.27
CA SER A 680 9.37 -24.64 7.32
C SER A 680 10.26 -24.07 6.21
N LYS A 681 11.33 -24.79 5.85
CA LYS A 681 12.15 -24.49 4.65
C LYS A 681 11.36 -24.71 3.34
N ASP A 682 10.48 -25.69 3.36
CA ASP A 682 9.63 -26.07 2.23
C ASP A 682 8.37 -25.21 2.12
N GLY A 683 8.20 -24.25 3.04
CA GLY A 683 7.12 -23.28 2.98
C GLY A 683 7.09 -22.55 1.64
N LEU A 684 5.96 -22.64 0.94
CA LEU A 684 5.76 -21.99 -0.36
C LEU A 684 5.52 -20.47 -0.25
N SER A 685 5.63 -19.90 0.94
CA SER A 685 5.47 -18.47 1.21
C SER A 685 6.83 -17.81 1.42
N TYR A 686 7.09 -16.71 0.70
CA TYR A 686 8.30 -15.90 0.89
C TYR A 686 8.16 -14.91 2.07
N SER A 687 7.04 -14.97 2.79
CA SER A 687 6.70 -14.04 3.87
C SER A 687 7.47 -14.39 5.16
N ARG A 688 8.48 -13.60 5.53
CA ARG A 688 9.24 -13.76 6.80
C ARG A 688 8.55 -13.08 7.98
N THR A 689 7.28 -13.41 8.17
CA THR A 689 6.37 -12.69 9.07
C THR A 689 5.98 -13.51 10.28
N GLY A 690 6.37 -14.78 10.28
CA GLY A 690 6.17 -15.69 11.38
C GLY A 690 6.88 -15.19 12.62
N SER A 691 6.19 -15.34 13.75
CA SER A 691 6.73 -14.93 15.04
C SER A 691 6.14 -15.76 16.15
N VAL A 692 6.88 -15.91 17.24
CA VAL A 692 6.33 -16.32 18.52
C VAL A 692 6.51 -15.18 19.52
N THR A 693 5.43 -14.84 20.22
CA THR A 693 5.40 -13.71 21.15
C THR A 693 5.02 -14.16 22.56
N PHE A 694 5.83 -13.77 23.53
CA PHE A 694 5.60 -14.01 24.96
C PHE A 694 5.29 -12.69 25.66
N GLN A 695 4.42 -12.72 26.66
CA GLN A 695 4.20 -11.58 27.54
C GLN A 695 4.99 -11.82 28.83
N LEU A 696 6.09 -11.11 29.04
CA LEU A 696 6.82 -11.20 30.30
C LEU A 696 6.13 -10.34 31.37
N ASP A 697 6.18 -10.76 32.63
CA ASP A 697 5.80 -9.98 33.81
C ASP A 697 7.02 -9.88 34.74
N VAL A 698 7.75 -8.78 34.60
CA VAL A 698 9.07 -8.60 35.20
C VAL A 698 8.95 -7.96 36.59
N ALA A 699 9.34 -8.68 37.64
CA ALA A 699 9.17 -8.19 39.01
C ALA A 699 10.03 -6.95 39.33
N GLU A 700 11.22 -6.84 38.74
CA GLU A 700 12.18 -5.78 39.00
C GLU A 700 12.89 -5.34 37.72
N ALA A 701 12.95 -4.04 37.46
CA ALA A 701 13.68 -3.50 36.32
C ALA A 701 15.19 -3.80 36.45
N GLY A 702 15.84 -4.15 35.33
CA GLY A 702 17.27 -4.45 35.37
C GLY A 702 17.84 -4.94 34.03
N THR A 703 19.12 -5.32 34.06
CA THR A 703 19.79 -5.97 32.92
C THR A 703 19.60 -7.47 33.01
N TYR A 704 19.13 -8.06 31.91
CA TYR A 704 18.88 -9.48 31.74
C TYR A 704 19.60 -10.01 30.50
N TYR A 705 19.77 -11.32 30.45
CA TYR A 705 20.33 -12.09 29.35
C TYR A 705 19.34 -13.18 28.96
N LEU A 706 19.25 -13.47 27.66
CA LEU A 706 18.34 -14.47 27.10
C LEU A 706 19.14 -15.61 26.50
N TRP A 707 18.61 -16.81 26.64
CA TRP A 707 19.06 -18.03 25.98
C TRP A 707 17.87 -18.68 25.27
N GLY A 708 18.10 -19.32 24.14
CA GLY A 708 17.10 -20.18 23.52
C GLY A 708 17.67 -21.54 23.16
N ARG A 709 16.87 -22.59 23.38
CA ARG A 709 17.15 -23.95 22.92
C ARG A 709 16.69 -24.06 21.49
N VAL A 710 17.62 -24.24 20.56
CA VAL A 710 17.39 -24.08 19.12
C VAL A 710 17.91 -25.26 18.34
N LEU A 711 17.27 -25.51 17.19
CA LEU A 711 17.71 -26.45 16.17
C LEU A 711 17.82 -25.71 14.83
N ALA A 712 19.03 -25.72 14.27
CA ALA A 712 19.39 -25.06 13.02
C ALA A 712 20.22 -26.05 12.18
N PRO A 713 19.59 -26.79 11.25
CA PRO A 713 20.25 -27.91 10.56
C PRO A 713 21.41 -27.50 9.65
N ASP A 714 21.40 -26.29 9.10
CA ASP A 714 22.45 -25.83 8.19
C ASP A 714 22.67 -24.31 8.25
N PRO A 715 23.76 -23.80 7.65
CA PRO A 715 24.13 -22.39 7.71
C PRO A 715 23.16 -21.43 7.02
N GLU A 716 22.20 -21.92 6.24
CA GLU A 716 21.19 -21.07 5.59
C GLU A 716 19.96 -20.85 6.47
N THR A 717 19.94 -21.50 7.65
CA THR A 717 18.76 -21.60 8.55
C THR A 717 19.16 -21.48 10.00
N ASP A 718 19.90 -20.44 10.33
CA ASP A 718 20.58 -20.30 11.62
C ASP A 718 20.22 -19.01 12.38
N SER A 719 19.02 -18.45 12.17
CA SER A 719 18.75 -17.13 12.75
C SER A 719 17.29 -16.72 12.98
N PHE A 720 17.13 -15.88 14.02
CA PHE A 720 15.91 -15.17 14.35
C PHE A 720 16.16 -13.65 14.42
N HIS A 721 15.11 -12.85 14.25
CA HIS A 721 15.08 -11.49 14.77
C HIS A 721 14.47 -11.50 16.17
N VAL A 722 15.08 -10.80 17.12
CA VAL A 722 14.57 -10.68 18.49
C VAL A 722 14.12 -9.23 18.73
N LEU A 723 12.92 -9.06 19.27
CA LEU A 723 12.31 -7.76 19.56
C LEU A 723 11.80 -7.72 21.00
N LEU A 724 12.10 -6.61 21.67
CA LEU A 724 11.43 -6.16 22.89
C LEU A 724 10.64 -4.90 22.53
N ASP A 725 9.36 -4.89 22.84
CA ASP A 725 8.43 -3.81 22.47
C ASP A 725 7.62 -3.41 23.72
N ASP A 726 7.00 -2.23 23.73
CA ASP A 726 5.99 -1.82 24.71
C ASP A 726 4.56 -2.01 24.17
N THR A 727 4.43 -2.24 22.87
CA THR A 727 3.20 -2.64 22.20
C THR A 727 3.38 -4.03 21.60
N LEU A 728 2.33 -4.84 21.48
CA LEU A 728 2.37 -5.97 20.56
C LEU A 728 2.40 -5.37 19.13
N GLY A 729 3.55 -4.87 18.68
CA GLY A 729 3.77 -4.14 17.43
C GLY A 729 5.20 -4.39 16.90
N PRO A 730 5.63 -3.71 15.83
CA PRO A 730 7.01 -3.83 15.34
C PRO A 730 7.91 -2.76 15.95
N ALA A 731 8.77 -3.18 16.89
CA ALA A 731 9.76 -2.34 17.54
C ALA A 731 10.85 -1.82 16.57
N PRO A 732 11.44 -0.64 16.85
CA PRO A 732 12.48 0.01 16.02
C PRO A 732 13.86 -0.66 16.05
N SER A 733 14.06 -1.72 16.85
CA SER A 733 15.33 -2.47 16.89
C SER A 733 15.08 -3.97 16.77
N SER A 734 14.93 -4.48 15.54
CA SER A 734 15.11 -5.92 15.30
C SER A 734 16.62 -6.20 15.32
N ALA A 735 17.10 -6.88 16.36
CA ALA A 735 18.49 -7.32 16.38
C ALA A 735 18.56 -8.78 15.90
N SER A 736 19.55 -9.06 15.04
CA SER A 736 19.70 -10.39 14.43
C SER A 736 20.44 -11.32 15.38
N TRP A 737 19.79 -12.41 15.76
CA TRP A 737 20.40 -13.47 16.55
C TRP A 737 20.78 -14.64 15.63
N HIS A 738 22.08 -14.91 15.53
CA HIS A 738 22.61 -16.08 14.84
C HIS A 738 22.80 -17.22 15.85
N THR A 739 22.05 -18.30 15.67
CA THR A 739 21.97 -19.45 16.58
C THR A 739 23.13 -20.42 16.44
N LEU A 740 23.91 -20.31 15.34
CA LEU A 740 24.86 -21.33 14.86
C LEU A 740 24.13 -22.62 14.44
N HIS A 741 24.70 -23.34 13.46
CA HIS A 741 24.14 -24.58 12.96
C HIS A 741 24.73 -25.82 13.67
N GLY A 742 24.00 -26.92 13.63
CA GLY A 742 24.48 -28.23 14.08
C GLY A 742 23.36 -29.25 14.23
N ASP A 743 23.78 -30.51 14.32
CA ASP A 743 22.86 -31.62 14.55
C ASP A 743 22.43 -31.61 16.03
N GLY A 744 21.12 -31.46 16.26
CA GLY A 744 20.47 -31.55 17.57
C GLY A 744 20.21 -30.23 18.29
N TRP A 745 19.28 -30.29 19.24
CA TRP A 745 18.86 -29.18 20.11
C TRP A 745 20.00 -28.71 21.01
N ARG A 746 20.24 -27.40 21.05
CA ARG A 746 21.28 -26.80 21.89
C ARG A 746 20.84 -25.47 22.46
N TRP A 747 21.19 -25.22 23.72
CA TRP A 747 21.10 -23.90 24.29
C TRP A 747 22.12 -22.95 23.67
N ARG A 748 21.63 -21.78 23.26
CA ARG A 748 22.44 -20.73 22.64
C ARG A 748 22.11 -19.39 23.30
N PRO A 749 23.12 -18.60 23.69
CA PRO A 749 22.86 -17.27 24.19
C PRO A 749 22.34 -16.42 23.03
N VAL A 750 21.35 -15.58 23.32
CA VAL A 750 20.90 -14.55 22.38
C VAL A 750 21.99 -13.50 22.27
N ALA A 751 22.59 -13.40 21.09
CA ALA A 751 23.75 -12.53 20.82
C ALA A 751 23.50 -11.74 19.53
N PHE A 752 23.91 -10.47 19.51
CA PHE A 752 23.74 -9.58 18.36
C PHE A 752 25.07 -9.35 17.62
N ASP A 753 24.98 -8.94 16.35
CA ASP A 753 26.12 -8.51 15.51
C ASP A 753 27.27 -9.52 15.35
N LYS A 754 26.94 -10.82 15.30
CA LYS A 754 27.89 -11.95 15.23
C LYS A 754 28.88 -12.03 16.39
N ALA A 755 28.76 -11.18 17.40
CA ALA A 755 29.73 -11.02 18.47
C ALA A 755 29.88 -12.27 19.36
N LYS A 756 28.99 -13.28 19.24
CA LYS A 756 28.92 -14.51 20.05
C LYS A 756 28.81 -14.28 21.57
N GLU A 757 28.92 -13.05 22.05
CA GLU A 757 28.70 -12.65 23.44
C GLU A 757 27.19 -12.46 23.73
N PRO A 758 26.70 -12.90 24.90
CA PRO A 758 25.32 -12.69 25.31
C PRO A 758 24.93 -11.20 25.28
N ALA A 759 23.83 -10.90 24.58
CA ALA A 759 23.30 -9.55 24.47
C ALA A 759 22.65 -9.10 25.78
N ARG A 760 22.85 -7.83 26.14
CA ARG A 760 22.24 -7.20 27.31
C ARG A 760 20.84 -6.70 26.96
N PHE A 761 19.84 -7.13 27.72
CA PHE A 761 18.46 -6.69 27.61
C PHE A 761 18.08 -5.88 28.85
N ASN A 762 17.79 -4.59 28.68
CA ASN A 762 17.30 -3.75 29.78
C ASN A 762 15.77 -3.86 29.86
N LEU A 763 15.27 -4.69 30.77
CA LEU A 763 13.83 -4.90 30.93
C LEU A 763 13.26 -3.96 32.00
N PRO A 764 12.17 -3.22 31.71
CA PRO A 764 11.45 -2.49 32.74
C PRO A 764 10.68 -3.44 33.65
N ALA A 765 10.33 -2.98 34.86
CA ALA A 765 9.41 -3.72 35.72
C ALA A 765 7.99 -3.70 35.12
N GLY A 766 7.26 -4.80 35.28
CA GLY A 766 5.91 -5.01 34.76
C GLY A 766 5.90 -5.74 33.42
N ARG A 767 4.81 -5.51 32.67
CA ARG A 767 4.50 -6.26 31.46
C ARG A 767 5.35 -5.82 30.26
N THR A 768 6.11 -6.76 29.69
CA THR A 768 6.96 -6.51 28.51
C THR A 768 6.79 -7.63 27.48
N PRO A 769 6.31 -7.38 26.25
CA PRO A 769 6.32 -8.38 25.19
C PRO A 769 7.75 -8.69 24.69
N LEU A 770 8.05 -9.98 24.55
CA LEU A 770 9.26 -10.52 23.93
C LEU A 770 8.86 -11.31 22.69
N GLN A 771 9.46 -11.00 21.54
CA GLN A 771 9.13 -11.64 20.29
C GLN A 771 10.37 -12.20 19.57
N PHE A 772 10.23 -13.44 19.08
CA PHE A 772 11.18 -14.04 18.14
C PHE A 772 10.50 -14.15 16.78
N ARG A 773 11.13 -13.62 15.74
CA ARG A 773 10.61 -13.62 14.37
C ARG A 773 11.52 -14.39 13.44
N VAL A 774 10.90 -14.99 12.41
CA VAL A 774 11.64 -15.63 11.32
C VAL A 774 12.59 -14.63 10.66
N ARG A 775 13.89 -14.94 10.67
CA ARG A 775 14.88 -14.27 9.82
C ARG A 775 15.23 -15.17 8.65
N GLU A 776 15.46 -16.45 8.88
CA GLU A 776 15.63 -17.49 7.87
C GLU A 776 14.65 -18.64 8.14
N PRO A 777 13.99 -19.20 7.11
CA PRO A 777 13.08 -20.32 7.30
C PRO A 777 13.85 -21.57 7.74
N GLY A 778 13.28 -22.44 8.58
CA GLY A 778 13.89 -23.72 8.96
C GLY A 778 14.58 -23.76 10.31
N THR A 779 14.86 -22.61 10.95
CA THR A 779 15.31 -22.57 12.35
C THR A 779 14.13 -22.84 13.28
N GLN A 780 14.33 -23.69 14.28
CA GLN A 780 13.34 -24.02 15.30
C GLN A 780 13.78 -23.56 16.69
N LEU A 781 12.81 -23.16 17.52
CA LEU A 781 12.97 -22.70 18.91
C LEU A 781 12.11 -23.59 19.80
N ASP A 782 12.72 -24.19 20.81
CA ASP A 782 12.09 -25.14 21.73
C ASP A 782 11.85 -24.50 23.09
N ARG A 783 12.88 -23.91 23.70
CA ARG A 783 12.76 -23.23 25.01
C ARG A 783 13.41 -21.88 25.01
N VAL A 784 12.94 -21.01 25.90
CA VAL A 784 13.58 -19.73 26.21
C VAL A 784 13.90 -19.68 27.69
N PHE A 785 15.07 -19.15 28.03
CA PHE A 785 15.53 -18.93 29.40
C PHE A 785 16.01 -17.50 29.55
N VAL A 786 15.63 -16.86 30.66
CA VAL A 786 16.10 -15.52 31.04
C VAL A 786 16.87 -15.61 32.36
N THR A 787 17.93 -14.82 32.49
CA THR A 787 18.74 -14.73 33.72
C THR A 787 19.33 -13.32 33.87
N ARG A 788 19.76 -12.96 35.09
CA ARG A 788 20.58 -11.77 35.37
C ARG A 788 22.08 -12.04 35.25
N ASP A 789 22.49 -13.31 35.19
CA ASP A 789 23.89 -13.72 35.05
C ASP A 789 24.27 -13.86 33.56
N SER A 790 25.31 -13.17 33.12
CA SER A 790 25.80 -13.29 31.74
C SER A 790 26.39 -14.66 31.43
N ASP A 791 26.89 -15.36 32.45
CA ASP A 791 27.47 -16.70 32.33
C ASP A 791 26.47 -17.80 32.74
N GLY A 792 25.27 -17.41 33.18
CA GLY A 792 24.21 -18.33 33.58
C GLY A 792 23.67 -19.10 32.39
N SER A 793 24.08 -20.36 32.24
CA SER A 793 23.54 -21.28 31.23
C SER A 793 22.48 -22.20 31.84
N PRO A 794 21.35 -22.43 31.18
CA PRO A 794 20.35 -23.40 31.63
C PRO A 794 20.85 -24.85 31.49
N ASP A 795 20.40 -25.72 32.39
CA ASP A 795 20.59 -27.17 32.28
C ASP A 795 19.72 -27.74 31.14
N ASP A 796 20.21 -28.79 30.47
CA ASP A 796 19.54 -29.47 29.35
C ASP A 796 18.22 -30.16 29.73
#